data_AF-A0A9R0YJI6-F1
#
_entry.id   AF-A0A9R0YJI6-F1
#
_cell.length_a   1.000
_cell.length_b   1.000
_cell.length_c   1.000
_cell.angle_alpha   90.00
_cell.angle_beta   90.00
_cell.angle_gamma   90.00
#
_symmetry.space_group_name_H-M   'P 1'
#
loop_
_entity.id
_entity.type
_entity.pdbx_description
1 polymer ?
#
loop_
_entity_poly.entity_id
_entity_poly.type
_entity_poly.pdbx_seq_one_letter_code
_entity_poly.pdbx_strand_id
1 'polypeptide(L)'
;METVSSETAEGWRRALSRVVPAVVILHTTAPRAFDTGVAGTSHATGFVVDKSRGIILTNRHVVGPGPVVAEAIFVNSEEIPVYAIYRDPVHDFGFFRYDPAAIKYLKYDEIPLAPEAASMGLEIRVVGNDSGEKVSILPGTLARLDREAPNYQKDGYNDFNTFYIQAASGTKGGSSGSPVVDCQGRAVALNAGSSSSSASAFYLPLDGVVRALNLIRGCWDTFGSKPESAYIPHGTLQVTFQRKGFEETRRLGRRNETEQAVRLVSPAGETRMLVVDSSVPDGPADKHLKPGDVLIRMNGEIVTQFLTMESLLDESVGSEINLQIERGGTPLTVKLKVGDLHSITPNHFLEVSGAVIHPLSYQQARNFGFKCGLVYVAEPGYMLSRASVPRYSIIKKFARKDIAHLGDFIAVISELSRGERVPLEYVTYTDRHRNKHTIVTIDQRGWYATPQLYTRNDATGLWIAKSAMLLESPYVVSIHQRGHRDVNSNVDENIAVEGTVSSSRDLDDIKGVSRHSSSMEGSSLAEQVIKPALVKFEVCVPPICMIDGVHAKHFTGAGVVIHHSDSLGLIAVDRNTVVVSISDIMVSFAAYPIEIPGEVIFLHPFHNFALVAYDPSTLGVGASVIRASKLLTEPALRRGDSVYLVRLIDSLHAKSRKSIVTNWQAVNICSSDFPRYRAINTEVIELDTDSVIELSGVLTDEQGRVQALWASISSQLFGCGKEGDHQFVVGIPIYLISQVLEKIISGTPGPFRLINGIRRPVPFVRLLEVEIYPTSLTEARSYGLSDRWVQALDEKDPERRQVLQVIGCFAGSKAETLLEGDMILAIDKKPITCFLDIENACQKLDHSVGSDGMLNMTIFREGKEIDLIVGTDAIDGNGTTRMVNWCGCIVQNPHSAVRALGFLPKEGHGVYVSRGYAGSPIHRYGLYPLQWIVEVNGQPTPDLESFIETVKVLEDGEFVRVRTVQLNGKSRVLALKQDLHYWPTWELNFEPETATWQRRTIKTLQRVIHSTNGN
;
A
#
# COMPACT_ATOMS: atom_id res chain seq x y z
N MET A 1 -56.79 28.04 10.72
CA MET A 1 -55.71 27.17 10.23
C MET A 1 -54.72 27.90 9.34
N GLU A 2 -55.12 28.87 8.51
CA GLU A 2 -54.20 29.65 7.65
C GLU A 2 -53.23 30.61 8.39
N THR A 3 -53.63 31.16 9.54
CA THR A 3 -52.76 32.07 10.32
C THR A 3 -51.61 31.35 11.03
N VAL A 4 -51.88 30.18 11.63
CA VAL A 4 -50.88 29.35 12.34
C VAL A 4 -49.85 28.76 11.37
N SER A 5 -50.24 28.37 10.14
CA SER A 5 -49.27 27.87 9.14
C SER A 5 -48.34 28.96 8.60
N SER A 6 -48.78 30.22 8.57
CA SER A 6 -47.95 31.35 8.13
C SER A 6 -46.84 31.70 9.14
N GLU A 7 -47.14 31.63 10.44
CA GLU A 7 -46.17 31.91 11.52
C GLU A 7 -45.06 30.85 11.58
N THR A 8 -45.39 29.57 11.39
CA THR A 8 -44.38 28.49 11.35
C THR A 8 -43.50 28.58 10.11
N ALA A 9 -44.05 28.95 8.96
CA ALA A 9 -43.29 29.14 7.72
C ALA A 9 -42.31 30.32 7.83
N GLU A 10 -42.74 31.42 8.46
CA GLU A 10 -41.89 32.57 8.73
C GLU A 10 -40.85 32.30 9.82
N GLY A 11 -41.18 31.47 10.82
CA GLY A 11 -40.24 30.91 11.78
C GLY A 11 -39.12 30.13 11.11
N TRP A 12 -39.46 29.16 10.24
CA TRP A 12 -38.49 28.39 9.48
C TRP A 12 -37.60 29.26 8.57
N ARG A 13 -38.17 30.26 7.88
CA ARG A 13 -37.40 31.18 7.03
C ARG A 13 -36.35 31.95 7.85
N ARG A 14 -36.75 32.48 9.02
CA ARG A 14 -35.83 33.18 9.93
C ARG A 14 -34.76 32.25 10.49
N ALA A 15 -35.15 31.06 10.95
CA ALA A 15 -34.23 30.05 11.48
C ALA A 15 -33.17 29.65 10.44
N LEU A 16 -33.60 29.30 9.22
CA LEU A 16 -32.69 28.87 8.15
C LEU A 16 -31.76 30.00 7.67
N SER A 17 -32.23 31.26 7.66
CA SER A 17 -31.38 32.40 7.31
C SER A 17 -30.20 32.61 8.27
N ARG A 18 -30.34 32.17 9.53
CA ARG A 18 -29.28 32.22 10.54
C ARG A 18 -28.43 30.95 10.56
N VAL A 19 -29.05 29.79 10.36
CA VAL A 19 -28.39 28.47 10.42
C VAL A 19 -27.50 28.21 9.20
N VAL A 20 -27.99 28.46 7.99
CA VAL A 20 -27.27 28.10 6.75
C VAL A 20 -25.86 28.72 6.69
N PRO A 21 -25.64 30.02 7.00
CA PRO A 21 -24.29 30.59 7.01
C PRO A 21 -23.33 29.98 8.03
N ALA A 22 -23.84 29.36 9.09
CA ALA A 22 -23.06 28.75 10.16
C ALA A 22 -22.68 27.28 9.89
N VAL A 23 -23.26 26.68 8.85
CA VAL A 23 -22.96 25.31 8.41
C VAL A 23 -21.78 25.35 7.44
N VAL A 24 -20.84 24.42 7.64
CA VAL A 24 -19.62 24.30 6.86
C VAL A 24 -19.49 22.91 6.25
N ILE A 25 -18.87 22.86 5.07
CA ILE A 25 -18.42 21.60 4.48
C ILE A 25 -17.01 21.34 5.01
N LEU A 26 -16.79 20.18 5.61
CA LEU A 26 -15.48 19.75 6.07
C LEU A 26 -14.85 18.85 5.01
N HIS A 27 -13.68 19.25 4.51
CA HIS A 27 -12.86 18.43 3.64
C HIS A 27 -11.67 17.89 4.43
N THR A 28 -11.77 16.60 4.80
CA THR A 28 -10.83 15.92 5.69
C THR A 28 -9.94 14.96 4.92
N THR A 29 -8.69 14.85 5.35
CA THR A 29 -7.68 13.94 4.80
C THR A 29 -7.01 13.21 5.95
N ALA A 30 -7.09 11.88 5.96
CA ALA A 30 -6.42 11.02 6.91
C ALA A 30 -5.11 10.51 6.28
N PRO A 31 -3.93 11.02 6.67
CA PRO A 31 -2.67 10.69 6.00
C PRO A 31 -2.13 9.29 6.33
N ARG A 32 -2.59 8.67 7.42
CA ARG A 32 -2.20 7.32 7.83
C ARG A 32 -3.43 6.56 8.32
N ALA A 33 -3.43 5.23 8.13
CA ALA A 33 -4.42 4.36 8.75
C ALA A 33 -4.20 4.33 10.27
N PHE A 34 -5.27 4.38 11.04
CA PHE A 34 -5.20 4.45 12.50
C PHE A 34 -6.51 3.98 13.12
N ASP A 35 -6.41 3.11 14.13
CA ASP A 35 -7.54 2.49 14.82
C ASP A 35 -8.47 1.77 13.85
N THR A 36 -9.71 2.24 13.69
CA THR A 36 -10.70 1.71 12.73
C THR A 36 -10.62 2.38 11.35
N GLY A 37 -9.83 3.45 11.20
CA GLY A 37 -9.77 4.29 10.01
C GLY A 37 -8.66 3.88 9.04
N VAL A 38 -8.95 4.01 7.74
CA VAL A 38 -7.95 3.87 6.66
C VAL A 38 -7.47 5.24 6.20
N ALA A 39 -6.29 5.30 5.58
CA ALA A 39 -5.84 6.54 4.93
C ALA A 39 -6.76 6.87 3.75
N GLY A 40 -7.10 8.15 3.58
CA GLY A 40 -8.08 8.56 2.57
C GLY A 40 -8.48 10.03 2.69
N THR A 41 -9.42 10.43 1.83
CA THR A 41 -10.04 11.75 1.83
C THR A 41 -11.55 11.58 1.94
N SER A 42 -12.22 12.53 2.57
CA SER A 42 -13.68 12.50 2.75
C SER A 42 -14.25 13.90 2.84
N HIS A 43 -15.53 14.02 2.51
CA HIS A 43 -16.33 15.21 2.72
C HIS A 43 -17.41 14.94 3.75
N ALA A 44 -17.63 15.91 4.63
CA ALA A 44 -18.64 15.85 5.66
C ALA A 44 -19.22 17.24 5.92
N THR A 45 -20.16 17.32 6.85
CA THR A 45 -20.74 18.58 7.32
C THR A 45 -20.27 18.86 8.75
N GLY A 46 -20.14 20.13 9.09
CA GLY A 46 -20.02 20.59 10.47
C GLY A 46 -20.76 21.91 10.63
N PHE A 47 -20.84 22.41 11.86
CA PHE A 47 -21.44 23.73 12.11
C PHE A 47 -20.83 24.44 13.29
N VAL A 48 -20.86 25.78 13.25
CA VAL A 48 -20.28 26.63 14.28
C VAL A 48 -21.14 26.62 15.54
N VAL A 49 -20.55 26.24 16.67
CA VAL A 49 -21.19 26.20 18.01
C VAL A 49 -20.63 27.23 18.98
N ASP A 50 -19.45 27.79 18.68
CA ASP A 50 -18.87 28.92 19.40
C ASP A 50 -18.11 29.81 18.40
N LYS A 51 -18.68 30.95 18.05
CA LYS A 51 -18.07 31.85 17.07
C LYS A 51 -16.87 32.59 17.67
N SER A 52 -16.95 32.97 18.95
CA SER A 52 -15.91 33.76 19.62
C SER A 52 -14.58 33.01 19.73
N ARG A 53 -14.67 31.70 19.97
CA ARG A 53 -13.52 30.79 20.11
C ARG A 53 -13.21 30.01 18.83
N GLY A 54 -14.08 30.11 17.83
CA GLY A 54 -13.95 29.42 16.54
C GLY A 54 -14.09 27.91 16.67
N ILE A 55 -15.18 27.41 17.27
CA ILE A 55 -15.42 25.97 17.48
C ILE A 55 -16.50 25.47 16.51
N ILE A 56 -16.18 24.41 15.78
CA ILE A 56 -17.07 23.66 14.89
C ILE A 56 -17.34 22.29 15.49
N LEU A 57 -18.62 21.91 15.55
CA LEU A 57 -19.08 20.57 15.92
C LEU A 57 -19.28 19.71 14.67
N THR A 58 -18.86 18.45 14.74
CA THR A 58 -19.13 17.42 13.73
C THR A 58 -19.04 16.03 14.37
N ASN A 59 -19.15 14.95 13.58
CA ASN A 59 -19.01 13.58 14.08
C ASN A 59 -17.54 13.21 14.38
N ARG A 60 -17.35 12.24 15.28
CA ARG A 60 -16.02 11.70 15.62
C ARG A 60 -15.35 11.07 14.40
N HIS A 61 -16.09 10.35 13.56
CA HIS A 61 -15.53 9.72 12.37
C HIS A 61 -15.08 10.74 11.30
N VAL A 62 -15.57 11.98 11.36
CA VAL A 62 -15.13 13.10 10.51
C VAL A 62 -13.82 13.69 11.05
N VAL A 63 -13.74 13.90 12.37
CA VAL A 63 -12.49 14.31 13.02
C VAL A 63 -11.41 13.23 12.88
N GLY A 64 -11.81 11.96 12.88
CA GLY A 64 -10.96 10.79 12.76
C GLY A 64 -10.22 10.46 14.07
N PRO A 65 -10.02 9.17 14.40
CA PRO A 65 -9.28 8.78 15.60
C PRO A 65 -7.77 9.10 15.50
N GLY A 66 -7.23 9.07 14.28
CA GLY A 66 -5.81 9.26 13.98
C GLY A 66 -5.42 10.67 13.53
N PRO A 67 -4.30 10.80 12.80
CA PRO A 67 -3.95 12.03 12.10
C PRO A 67 -5.02 12.48 11.13
N VAL A 68 -5.26 13.80 11.09
CA VAL A 68 -6.22 14.43 10.18
C VAL A 68 -5.67 15.78 9.73
N VAL A 69 -5.85 16.09 8.45
CA VAL A 69 -5.69 17.42 7.86
C VAL A 69 -7.05 17.85 7.34
N ALA A 70 -7.55 19.00 7.78
CA ALA A 70 -8.93 19.41 7.52
C ALA A 70 -9.02 20.89 7.14
N GLU A 71 -9.96 21.19 6.24
CA GLU A 71 -10.36 22.56 5.90
C GLU A 71 -11.88 22.65 5.98
N ALA A 72 -12.38 23.78 6.47
CA ALA A 72 -13.78 24.13 6.48
C ALA A 72 -14.08 25.09 5.32
N ILE A 73 -15.05 24.73 4.50
CA ILE A 73 -15.54 25.52 3.36
C ILE A 73 -16.90 26.08 3.76
N PHE A 74 -16.99 27.40 3.87
CA PHE A 74 -18.24 28.08 4.19
C PHE A 74 -19.13 28.23 2.96
N VAL A 75 -20.40 28.60 3.18
CA VAL A 75 -21.40 28.71 2.11
C VAL A 75 -21.06 29.73 1.01
N ASN A 76 -20.16 30.68 1.29
CA ASN A 76 -19.63 31.64 0.33
C ASN A 76 -18.30 31.20 -0.31
N SER A 77 -17.93 29.94 -0.14
CA SER A 77 -16.68 29.33 -0.64
C SER A 77 -15.40 29.89 -0.01
N GLU A 78 -15.47 30.57 1.13
CA GLU A 78 -14.26 30.84 1.93
C GLU A 78 -13.77 29.53 2.57
N GLU A 79 -12.51 29.17 2.29
CA GLU A 79 -11.85 27.97 2.81
C GLU A 79 -10.87 28.36 3.91
N ILE A 80 -11.00 27.72 5.08
CA ILE A 80 -10.11 27.97 6.22
C ILE A 80 -9.56 26.66 6.79
N PRO A 81 -8.30 26.62 7.24
CA PRO A 81 -7.77 25.46 7.93
C PRO A 81 -8.46 25.26 9.27
N VAL A 82 -8.71 24.00 9.64
CA VAL A 82 -9.30 23.64 10.93
C VAL A 82 -8.50 22.54 11.62
N TYR A 83 -8.44 22.61 12.95
CA TYR A 83 -7.56 21.77 13.78
C TYR A 83 -8.39 20.98 14.79
N ALA A 84 -8.19 19.67 14.86
CA ALA A 84 -8.95 18.81 15.76
C ALA A 84 -8.55 19.09 17.22
N ILE A 85 -9.46 19.63 18.03
CA ILE A 85 -9.19 19.92 19.45
C ILE A 85 -9.78 18.87 20.40
N TYR A 86 -10.80 18.14 19.95
CA TYR A 86 -11.41 17.08 20.74
C TYR A 86 -12.09 16.06 19.84
N ARG A 87 -12.10 14.82 20.30
CA ARG A 87 -12.85 13.72 19.71
C ARG A 87 -13.22 12.78 20.84
N ASP A 88 -14.50 12.48 20.98
CA ASP A 88 -14.92 11.56 22.01
C ASP A 88 -14.35 10.16 21.69
N PRO A 89 -13.83 9.39 22.66
CA PRO A 89 -13.23 8.12 22.33
C PRO A 89 -14.25 7.02 21.94
N VAL A 90 -15.52 7.18 22.31
CA VAL A 90 -16.57 6.16 22.17
C VAL A 90 -17.77 6.62 21.35
N HIS A 91 -18.31 7.81 21.59
CA HIS A 91 -19.49 8.35 20.92
C HIS A 91 -19.12 9.19 19.70
N ASP A 92 -20.02 9.24 18.72
CA ASP A 92 -19.68 9.78 17.40
C ASP A 92 -19.73 11.31 17.29
N PHE A 93 -19.01 12.04 18.14
CA PHE A 93 -18.84 13.49 18.04
C PHE A 93 -17.40 13.98 18.30
N GLY A 94 -17.11 15.18 17.80
CA GLY A 94 -15.84 15.87 18.04
C GLY A 94 -15.89 17.33 17.64
N PHE A 95 -14.81 18.04 17.98
CA PHE A 95 -14.69 19.48 17.77
C PHE A 95 -13.44 19.83 16.95
N PHE A 96 -13.64 20.70 15.98
CA PHE A 96 -12.58 21.40 15.27
C PHE A 96 -12.49 22.85 15.77
N ARG A 97 -11.27 23.41 15.80
CA ARG A 97 -11.00 24.82 16.01
C ARG A 97 -10.57 25.48 14.71
N TYR A 98 -11.04 26.69 14.47
CA TYR A 98 -10.62 27.56 13.38
C TYR A 98 -10.33 28.96 13.90
N ASP A 99 -9.72 29.81 13.07
CA ASP A 99 -9.53 31.23 13.36
C ASP A 99 -10.70 32.05 12.77
N PRO A 100 -11.60 32.62 13.58
CA PRO A 100 -12.69 33.45 13.08
C PRO A 100 -12.21 34.68 12.30
N ALA A 101 -11.01 35.19 12.57
CA ALA A 101 -10.45 36.34 11.86
C ALA A 101 -10.02 36.00 10.42
N ALA A 102 -9.90 34.71 10.08
CA ALA A 102 -9.61 34.26 8.73
C ALA A 102 -10.80 34.44 7.77
N ILE A 103 -12.02 34.57 8.29
CA ILE A 103 -13.25 34.79 7.52
C ILE A 103 -13.42 36.29 7.28
N LYS A 104 -13.39 36.70 6.02
CA LYS A 104 -13.34 38.13 5.64
C LYS A 104 -14.69 38.67 5.19
N TYR A 105 -15.48 37.84 4.51
CA TYR A 105 -16.65 38.32 3.77
C TYR A 105 -17.98 37.78 4.32
N LEU A 106 -17.98 36.59 4.91
CA LEU A 106 -19.19 36.00 5.44
C LEU A 106 -19.60 36.58 6.80
N LYS A 107 -20.87 36.98 6.91
CA LYS A 107 -21.53 37.20 8.20
C LYS A 107 -22.33 35.95 8.55
N TYR A 108 -22.05 35.39 9.72
CA TYR A 108 -22.71 34.20 10.25
C TYR A 108 -22.80 34.32 11.78
N ASP A 109 -23.73 33.59 12.38
CA ASP A 109 -23.88 33.44 13.84
C ASP A 109 -23.56 32.01 14.25
N GLU A 110 -23.46 31.75 15.55
CA GLU A 110 -23.36 30.37 16.06
C GLU A 110 -24.75 29.73 16.19
N ILE A 111 -24.80 28.39 16.11
CA ILE A 111 -26.02 27.62 16.30
C ILE A 111 -26.11 27.19 17.77
N PRO A 112 -27.14 27.64 18.53
CA PRO A 112 -27.33 27.21 19.91
C PRO A 112 -27.65 25.71 19.98
N LEU A 113 -27.05 25.01 20.93
CA LEU A 113 -27.37 23.62 21.24
C LEU A 113 -28.50 23.58 22.28
N ALA A 114 -29.55 22.79 22.03
CA ALA A 114 -30.74 22.66 22.88
C ALA A 114 -31.19 21.19 22.95
N PRO A 115 -30.41 20.27 23.56
CA PRO A 115 -30.79 18.87 23.72
C PRO A 115 -32.17 18.69 24.38
N GLU A 116 -32.53 19.56 25.30
CA GLU A 116 -33.78 19.53 26.05
C GLU A 116 -35.04 19.77 25.20
N ALA A 117 -34.89 20.34 23.99
CA ALA A 117 -36.00 20.57 23.09
C ALA A 117 -36.39 19.31 22.28
N ALA A 118 -35.54 18.28 22.25
CA ALA A 118 -35.80 17.04 21.51
C ALA A 118 -37.01 16.30 22.09
N SER A 119 -38.10 16.23 21.32
CA SER A 119 -39.36 15.59 21.72
C SER A 119 -39.98 14.82 20.54
N MET A 120 -40.69 13.73 20.83
CA MET A 120 -41.41 12.98 19.79
C MET A 120 -42.45 13.87 19.12
N GLY A 121 -42.50 13.84 17.79
CA GLY A 121 -43.40 14.70 16.99
C GLY A 121 -42.84 16.08 16.66
N LEU A 122 -41.65 16.44 17.15
CA LEU A 122 -40.99 17.71 16.80
C LEU A 122 -40.65 17.74 15.30
N GLU A 123 -41.09 18.81 14.62
CA GLU A 123 -40.65 19.11 13.26
C GLU A 123 -39.21 19.63 13.26
N ILE A 124 -38.40 19.06 12.38
CA ILE A 124 -36.99 19.38 12.26
C ILE A 124 -36.60 19.70 10.81
N ARG A 125 -35.46 20.38 10.65
CA ARG A 125 -34.73 20.49 9.38
C ARG A 125 -33.29 20.03 9.60
N VAL A 126 -32.79 19.21 8.67
CA VAL A 126 -31.37 18.85 8.61
C VAL A 126 -30.72 19.75 7.57
N VAL A 127 -29.75 20.56 7.97
CA VAL A 127 -29.06 21.50 7.07
C VAL A 127 -27.64 21.01 6.86
N GLY A 128 -27.30 20.58 5.65
CA GLY A 128 -25.96 20.06 5.39
C GLY A 128 -25.73 19.65 3.96
N ASN A 129 -24.53 19.19 3.68
CA ASN A 129 -24.11 18.91 2.32
C ASN A 129 -24.72 17.60 1.79
N ASP A 130 -25.16 17.61 0.52
CA ASP A 130 -25.44 16.38 -0.24
C ASP A 130 -24.24 16.12 -1.16
N SER A 131 -23.35 15.22 -0.75
CA SER A 131 -22.29 14.67 -1.60
C SER A 131 -21.25 15.66 -2.20
N GLY A 132 -21.03 16.83 -1.60
CA GLY A 132 -19.93 17.73 -2.00
C GLY A 132 -20.34 18.92 -2.89
N GLU A 133 -21.61 19.02 -3.30
CA GLU A 133 -22.05 20.01 -4.29
C GLU A 133 -22.47 21.34 -3.66
N LYS A 134 -23.55 21.34 -2.85
CA LYS A 134 -24.16 22.52 -2.20
C LYS A 134 -24.90 22.14 -0.92
N VAL A 135 -25.13 23.13 -0.04
CA VAL A 135 -25.96 22.94 1.16
C VAL A 135 -27.39 22.57 0.78
N SER A 136 -27.84 21.43 1.32
CA SER A 136 -29.19 20.89 1.22
C SER A 136 -29.94 21.08 2.54
N ILE A 137 -31.27 21.22 2.45
CA ILE A 137 -32.16 21.36 3.61
C ILE A 137 -33.22 20.28 3.50
N LEU A 138 -33.17 19.31 4.42
CA LEU A 138 -34.06 18.15 4.42
C LEU A 138 -35.08 18.24 5.56
N PRO A 139 -36.39 18.14 5.29
CA PRO A 139 -37.41 18.08 6.33
C PRO A 139 -37.46 16.70 6.99
N GLY A 140 -37.85 16.68 8.26
CA GLY A 140 -38.13 15.46 9.00
C GLY A 140 -38.96 15.72 10.25
N THR A 141 -39.37 14.64 10.92
CA THR A 141 -40.07 14.67 12.21
C THR A 141 -39.44 13.63 13.13
N LEU A 142 -39.16 14.00 14.38
CA LEU A 142 -38.62 13.08 15.37
C LEU A 142 -39.65 11.99 15.70
N ALA A 143 -39.30 10.74 15.39
CA ALA A 143 -40.16 9.58 15.58
C ALA A 143 -39.90 8.87 16.91
N ARG A 144 -38.65 8.87 17.37
CA ARG A 144 -38.22 8.13 18.57
C ARG A 144 -36.95 8.76 19.18
N LEU A 145 -36.82 8.73 20.50
CA LEU A 145 -35.65 9.28 21.22
C LEU A 145 -34.73 8.21 21.84
N ASP A 146 -35.22 6.98 21.98
CA ASP A 146 -34.55 5.87 22.67
C ASP A 146 -34.19 4.72 21.70
N ARG A 147 -33.78 5.05 20.47
CA ARG A 147 -33.32 4.02 19.51
C ARG A 147 -31.95 3.51 19.93
N GLU A 148 -31.68 2.24 19.65
CA GLU A 148 -30.34 1.68 19.83
C GLU A 148 -29.35 2.32 18.84
N ALA A 149 -28.09 2.36 19.26
CA ALA A 149 -27.01 2.84 18.40
C ALA A 149 -26.92 2.04 17.09
N PRO A 150 -26.59 2.68 15.96
CA PRO A 150 -26.41 1.99 14.69
C PRO A 150 -25.27 0.97 14.76
N ASN A 151 -25.48 -0.18 14.12
CA ASN A 151 -24.45 -1.20 13.92
C ASN A 151 -23.94 -1.11 12.47
N TYR A 152 -22.77 -0.50 12.27
CA TYR A 152 -22.19 -0.24 10.96
C TYR A 152 -21.47 -1.47 10.39
N GLN A 153 -20.49 -1.99 11.13
CA GLN A 153 -19.66 -3.14 10.76
C GLN A 153 -19.19 -3.87 12.02
N LYS A 154 -19.02 -5.20 11.95
CA LYS A 154 -18.63 -6.02 13.13
C LYS A 154 -17.21 -5.72 13.64
N ASP A 155 -16.31 -5.35 12.75
CA ASP A 155 -14.89 -5.06 12.98
C ASP A 155 -14.55 -3.57 12.86
N GLY A 156 -15.57 -2.73 12.64
CA GLY A 156 -15.47 -1.28 12.52
C GLY A 156 -15.85 -0.53 13.79
N TYR A 157 -15.93 0.79 13.65
CA TYR A 157 -16.41 1.69 14.69
C TYR A 157 -17.91 1.50 14.93
N ASN A 158 -18.32 1.44 16.21
CA ASN A 158 -19.73 1.51 16.61
C ASN A 158 -19.86 2.24 17.94
N ASP A 159 -20.89 3.07 18.05
CA ASP A 159 -21.32 3.63 19.32
C ASP A 159 -21.94 2.54 20.20
N PHE A 160 -21.81 2.71 21.51
CA PHE A 160 -22.36 1.81 22.51
C PHE A 160 -22.57 2.59 23.81
N ASN A 161 -23.36 2.00 24.71
CA ASN A 161 -23.78 2.66 25.95
C ASN A 161 -24.41 4.06 25.71
N THR A 162 -25.14 4.23 24.61
CA THR A 162 -25.83 5.47 24.28
C THR A 162 -27.10 5.17 23.48
N PHE A 163 -28.00 6.15 23.41
CA PHE A 163 -29.18 6.10 22.56
C PHE A 163 -29.00 7.01 21.35
N TYR A 164 -29.74 6.69 20.30
CA TYR A 164 -29.90 7.53 19.14
C TYR A 164 -31.35 8.00 19.02
N ILE A 165 -31.49 9.17 18.42
CA ILE A 165 -32.76 9.74 18.03
C ILE A 165 -33.04 9.30 16.59
N GLN A 166 -34.27 8.90 16.32
CA GLN A 166 -34.73 8.47 15.00
C GLN A 166 -35.68 9.50 14.40
N ALA A 167 -35.50 9.78 13.11
CA ALA A 167 -36.48 10.49 12.31
C ALA A 167 -36.69 9.82 10.95
N ALA A 168 -37.84 10.11 10.34
CA ALA A 168 -38.05 9.87 8.92
C ALA A 168 -37.41 11.03 8.15
N SER A 169 -36.26 10.79 7.51
CA SER A 169 -35.52 11.80 6.75
C SER A 169 -34.70 11.14 5.63
N GLY A 170 -34.58 11.81 4.49
CA GLY A 170 -33.88 11.32 3.29
C GLY A 170 -32.38 11.65 3.25
N THR A 171 -31.71 11.70 4.40
CA THR A 171 -30.26 12.03 4.48
C THR A 171 -29.39 11.04 3.71
N LYS A 172 -28.42 11.54 2.93
CA LYS A 172 -27.47 10.77 2.12
C LYS A 172 -26.02 10.93 2.63
N GLY A 173 -25.07 10.25 1.98
CA GLY A 173 -23.63 10.41 2.23
C GLY A 173 -23.18 11.87 2.11
N GLY A 174 -22.29 12.30 3.01
CA GLY A 174 -21.82 13.70 3.12
C GLY A 174 -22.63 14.57 4.09
N SER A 175 -23.84 14.14 4.50
CA SER A 175 -24.66 14.84 5.50
C SER A 175 -24.29 14.52 6.95
N SER A 176 -23.36 13.59 7.20
CA SER A 176 -22.84 13.32 8.55
C SER A 176 -22.20 14.58 9.13
N GLY A 177 -22.57 14.91 10.36
CA GLY A 177 -22.17 16.09 11.11
C GLY A 177 -23.11 17.30 10.92
N SER A 178 -24.21 17.13 10.16
CA SER A 178 -25.20 18.20 9.98
C SER A 178 -25.96 18.50 11.28
N PRO A 179 -26.25 19.78 11.57
CA PRO A 179 -27.17 20.13 12.64
C PRO A 179 -28.59 19.70 12.28
N VAL A 180 -29.27 19.08 13.25
CA VAL A 180 -30.71 18.85 13.23
C VAL A 180 -31.35 19.96 14.01
N VAL A 181 -32.06 20.88 13.35
CA VAL A 181 -32.57 22.12 13.97
C VAL A 181 -34.08 22.15 14.10
N ASP A 182 -34.56 22.84 15.14
CA ASP A 182 -35.97 23.18 15.33
C ASP A 182 -36.38 24.47 14.57
N CYS A 183 -37.66 24.84 14.64
CA CYS A 183 -38.19 26.04 13.97
C CYS A 183 -37.66 27.36 14.55
N GLN A 184 -36.94 27.32 15.67
CA GLN A 184 -36.24 28.46 16.26
C GLN A 184 -34.79 28.56 15.79
N GLY A 185 -34.27 27.56 15.06
CA GLY A 185 -32.90 27.49 14.59
C GLY A 185 -31.91 27.08 15.69
N ARG A 186 -32.34 26.25 16.66
CA ARG A 186 -31.50 25.63 17.68
C ARG A 186 -31.25 24.18 17.28
N ALA A 187 -30.03 23.68 17.45
CA ALA A 187 -29.70 22.28 17.18
C ALA A 187 -30.18 21.40 18.34
N VAL A 188 -31.00 20.39 18.02
CA VAL A 188 -31.57 19.43 18.99
C VAL A 188 -30.89 18.06 18.92
N ALA A 189 -30.23 17.76 17.80
CA ALA A 189 -29.46 16.53 17.59
C ALA A 189 -28.35 16.74 16.54
N LEU A 190 -27.39 15.81 16.48
CA LEU A 190 -26.34 15.77 15.47
C LEU A 190 -26.59 14.63 14.48
N ASN A 191 -26.59 14.90 13.17
CA ASN A 191 -26.80 13.85 12.19
C ASN A 191 -25.57 12.92 12.08
N ALA A 192 -25.71 11.62 12.37
CA ALA A 192 -24.62 10.65 12.25
C ALA A 192 -24.68 9.84 10.93
N GLY A 193 -25.81 9.83 10.25
CA GLY A 193 -25.99 9.14 8.97
C GLY A 193 -27.38 8.51 8.80
N SER A 194 -27.53 7.71 7.75
CA SER A 194 -28.77 6.97 7.42
C SER A 194 -28.45 5.54 7.02
N SER A 195 -29.40 4.63 7.23
CA SER A 195 -29.31 3.28 6.66
C SER A 195 -29.39 3.34 5.13
N SER A 196 -28.56 2.57 4.41
CA SER A 196 -28.61 2.47 2.95
C SER A 196 -29.86 1.76 2.41
N SER A 197 -30.55 0.99 3.26
CA SER A 197 -31.71 0.16 2.90
C SER A 197 -33.07 0.75 3.34
N SER A 198 -33.09 1.87 4.08
CA SER A 198 -34.34 2.48 4.55
C SER A 198 -34.22 3.99 4.79
N ALA A 199 -35.35 4.71 4.78
CA ALA A 199 -35.42 6.16 5.03
C ALA A 199 -35.34 6.55 6.53
N SER A 200 -34.68 5.72 7.36
CA SER A 200 -34.47 6.02 8.79
C SER A 200 -33.11 6.66 9.01
N ALA A 201 -33.11 7.91 9.47
CA ALA A 201 -31.91 8.64 9.86
C ALA A 201 -31.58 8.40 11.35
N PHE A 202 -30.28 8.43 11.67
CA PHE A 202 -29.72 8.26 13.00
C PHE A 202 -29.13 9.57 13.48
N TYR A 203 -29.67 10.13 14.56
CA TYR A 203 -29.17 11.36 15.15
C TYR A 203 -28.62 11.11 16.55
N LEU A 204 -27.43 11.61 16.81
CA LEU A 204 -26.78 11.55 18.11
C LEU A 204 -27.38 12.64 19.04
N PRO A 205 -27.75 12.30 20.28
CA PRO A 205 -28.13 13.28 21.32
C PRO A 205 -27.00 14.25 21.63
N LEU A 206 -27.35 15.47 22.07
CA LEU A 206 -26.37 16.53 22.31
C LEU A 206 -25.94 16.67 23.77
N ASP A 207 -26.44 15.87 24.70
CA ASP A 207 -26.13 16.01 26.14
C ASP A 207 -24.63 15.90 26.43
N GLY A 208 -23.97 14.83 25.95
CA GLY A 208 -22.52 14.65 26.06
C GLY A 208 -21.73 15.73 25.30
N VAL A 209 -22.27 16.19 24.17
CA VAL A 209 -21.68 17.27 23.35
C VAL A 209 -21.66 18.59 24.12
N VAL A 210 -22.79 18.97 24.74
CA VAL A 210 -22.92 20.20 25.53
C VAL A 210 -22.01 20.16 26.75
N ARG A 211 -21.94 19.02 27.44
CA ARG A 211 -21.01 18.80 28.56
C ARG A 211 -19.55 19.04 28.13
N ALA A 212 -19.10 18.36 27.07
CA ALA A 212 -17.75 18.51 26.55
C ALA A 212 -17.44 19.94 26.10
N LEU A 213 -18.38 20.60 25.38
CA LEU A 213 -18.22 21.99 24.93
C LEU A 213 -18.08 22.96 26.11
N ASN A 214 -18.87 22.78 27.18
CA ASN A 214 -18.79 23.64 28.36
C ASN A 214 -17.46 23.46 29.11
N LEU A 215 -16.94 22.23 29.20
CA LEU A 215 -15.62 21.98 29.79
C LEU A 215 -14.49 22.62 28.98
N ILE A 216 -14.56 22.55 27.65
CA ILE A 216 -13.60 23.22 26.74
C ILE A 216 -13.67 24.74 26.96
N ARG A 217 -14.87 25.33 26.98
CA ARG A 217 -15.07 26.77 27.22
C ARG A 217 -14.48 27.21 28.56
N GLY A 218 -14.82 26.51 29.65
CA GLY A 218 -14.34 26.84 30.99
C GLY A 218 -12.81 26.73 31.13
N CYS A 219 -12.20 25.75 30.47
CA CYS A 219 -10.74 25.63 30.42
C CYS A 219 -10.09 26.85 29.75
N TRP A 220 -10.60 27.25 28.58
CA TRP A 220 -10.05 28.40 27.83
C TRP A 220 -10.32 29.75 28.51
N ASP A 221 -11.41 29.88 29.27
CA ASP A 221 -11.68 31.07 30.07
C ASP A 221 -10.68 31.21 31.24
N THR A 222 -10.20 30.09 31.79
CA THR A 222 -9.27 30.06 32.93
C THR A 222 -7.82 30.34 32.53
N PHE A 223 -7.35 29.74 31.43
CA PHE A 223 -5.96 29.82 30.98
C PHE A 223 -5.72 30.83 29.83
N GLY A 224 -6.76 31.55 29.43
CA GLY A 224 -6.77 32.46 28.28
C GLY A 224 -6.74 31.70 26.94
N SER A 225 -6.64 32.44 25.82
CA SER A 225 -6.62 31.87 24.46
C SER A 225 -5.38 31.02 24.13
N LYS A 226 -4.55 30.68 25.13
CA LYS A 226 -3.46 29.73 24.94
C LYS A 226 -4.07 28.34 24.85
N PRO A 227 -3.84 27.59 23.76
CA PRO A 227 -4.42 26.28 23.57
C PRO A 227 -3.69 25.28 24.46
N GLU A 228 -3.98 25.25 25.75
CA GLU A 228 -3.71 24.05 26.54
C GLU A 228 -4.83 23.05 26.27
N SER A 229 -4.48 21.76 26.19
CA SER A 229 -5.44 20.70 25.93
C SER A 229 -6.47 20.66 27.06
N ALA A 230 -7.73 20.95 26.76
CA ALA A 230 -8.80 20.79 27.73
C ALA A 230 -8.95 19.30 28.09
N TYR A 231 -8.78 18.97 29.37
CA TYR A 231 -9.06 17.62 29.86
C TYR A 231 -10.57 17.49 30.08
N ILE A 232 -11.19 16.54 29.37
CA ILE A 232 -12.60 16.21 29.52
C ILE A 232 -12.67 14.87 30.24
N PRO A 233 -13.09 14.82 31.52
CA PRO A 233 -13.23 13.56 32.23
C PRO A 233 -14.25 12.69 31.51
N HIS A 234 -13.86 11.47 31.16
CA HIS A 234 -14.75 10.49 30.56
C HIS A 234 -14.47 9.10 31.15
N GLY A 235 -15.41 8.60 31.95
CA GLY A 235 -15.24 7.42 32.79
C GLY A 235 -15.66 6.12 32.10
N THR A 236 -14.96 5.03 32.40
CA THR A 236 -15.34 3.72 31.85
C THR A 236 -15.04 2.57 32.81
N LEU A 237 -15.91 1.56 32.76
CA LEU A 237 -15.69 0.25 33.38
C LEU A 237 -15.24 -0.81 32.36
N GLN A 238 -15.10 -0.42 31.09
CA GLN A 238 -14.87 -1.27 29.93
C GLN A 238 -15.96 -2.34 29.72
N VAL A 239 -17.22 -1.94 29.90
CA VAL A 239 -18.42 -2.80 29.83
C VAL A 239 -19.40 -2.25 28.81
N THR A 240 -19.97 -3.14 28.00
CA THR A 240 -21.11 -2.83 27.14
C THR A 240 -22.39 -3.25 27.84
N PHE A 241 -23.35 -2.33 27.91
CA PHE A 241 -24.68 -2.59 28.45
C PHE A 241 -25.72 -2.55 27.34
N GLN A 242 -26.74 -3.38 27.47
CA GLN A 242 -27.95 -3.38 26.65
C GLN A 242 -29.14 -2.98 27.50
N ARG A 243 -30.12 -2.34 26.87
CA ARG A 243 -31.37 -1.98 27.54
C ARG A 243 -32.41 -3.07 27.32
N LYS A 244 -32.85 -3.74 28.38
CA LYS A 244 -33.83 -4.83 28.32
C LYS A 244 -35.10 -4.50 29.09
N GLY A 245 -36.23 -4.96 28.56
CA GLY A 245 -37.53 -4.72 29.19
C GLY A 245 -37.65 -5.37 30.56
N PHE A 246 -38.60 -4.90 31.38
CA PHE A 246 -38.86 -5.54 32.68
C PHE A 246 -39.22 -7.02 32.57
N GLU A 247 -39.91 -7.46 31.52
CA GLU A 247 -40.18 -8.88 31.28
C GLU A 247 -38.91 -9.69 31.01
N GLU A 248 -38.00 -9.16 30.19
CA GLU A 248 -36.73 -9.82 29.89
C GLU A 248 -35.80 -9.88 31.09
N THR A 249 -35.70 -8.79 31.84
CA THR A 249 -34.90 -8.78 33.08
C THR A 249 -35.49 -9.70 34.15
N ARG A 250 -36.83 -9.87 34.21
CA ARG A 250 -37.46 -10.90 35.03
C ARG A 250 -37.04 -12.31 34.62
N ARG A 251 -36.94 -12.59 33.31
CA ARG A 251 -36.42 -13.88 32.79
C ARG A 251 -34.94 -14.10 33.12
N LEU A 252 -34.16 -13.03 33.31
CA LEU A 252 -32.78 -13.09 33.81
C LEU A 252 -32.69 -13.25 35.34
N GLY A 253 -33.84 -13.35 36.03
CA GLY A 253 -33.94 -13.60 37.46
C GLY A 253 -34.17 -12.34 38.31
N ARG A 254 -34.38 -11.16 37.73
CA ARG A 254 -34.61 -9.93 38.51
C ARG A 254 -35.83 -10.07 39.43
N ARG A 255 -35.70 -9.65 40.70
CA ARG A 255 -36.76 -9.76 41.71
C ARG A 255 -37.90 -8.78 41.46
N ASN A 256 -39.10 -9.12 41.98
CA ASN A 256 -40.29 -8.27 41.86
C ASN A 256 -40.19 -7.00 42.74
N GLU A 257 -39.61 -7.11 43.93
CA GLU A 257 -39.37 -5.98 44.85
C GLU A 257 -38.47 -4.92 44.19
N THR A 258 -37.43 -5.37 43.47
CA THR A 258 -36.52 -4.50 42.72
C THR A 258 -37.24 -3.76 41.59
N GLU A 259 -38.14 -4.43 40.87
CA GLU A 259 -38.97 -3.77 39.85
C GLU A 259 -39.86 -2.69 40.47
N GLN A 260 -40.50 -2.98 41.60
CA GLN A 260 -41.34 -2.02 42.32
C GLN A 260 -40.52 -0.79 42.75
N ALA A 261 -39.34 -1.00 43.32
CA ALA A 261 -38.45 0.10 43.72
C ALA A 261 -38.00 0.96 42.54
N VAL A 262 -37.66 0.34 41.41
CA VAL A 262 -37.26 1.06 40.18
C VAL A 262 -38.44 1.85 39.61
N ARG A 263 -39.65 1.28 39.57
CA ARG A 263 -40.87 1.97 39.07
C ARG A 263 -41.31 3.16 39.93
N LEU A 264 -41.06 3.12 41.24
CA LEU A 264 -41.39 4.22 42.14
C LEU A 264 -40.49 5.45 41.94
N VAL A 265 -39.23 5.24 41.56
CA VAL A 265 -38.22 6.30 41.46
C VAL A 265 -38.01 6.76 40.01
N SER A 266 -38.20 5.89 39.02
CA SER A 266 -37.94 6.20 37.61
C SER A 266 -39.05 7.08 37.00
N PRO A 267 -38.75 7.87 35.95
CA PRO A 267 -39.74 8.67 35.25
C PRO A 267 -40.94 7.86 34.74
N ALA A 268 -42.12 8.49 34.69
CA ALA A 268 -43.33 7.87 34.17
C ALA A 268 -43.12 7.38 32.72
N GLY A 269 -43.22 6.06 32.50
CA GLY A 269 -42.99 5.42 31.20
C GLY A 269 -41.66 4.66 31.07
N GLU A 270 -40.75 4.78 32.03
CA GLU A 270 -39.53 3.96 32.06
C GLU A 270 -39.89 2.50 32.38
N THR A 271 -39.59 1.60 31.43
CA THR A 271 -40.01 0.19 31.47
C THR A 271 -38.87 -0.80 31.26
N ARG A 272 -37.63 -0.31 31.29
CA ARG A 272 -36.45 -1.08 30.95
C ARG A 272 -35.32 -0.84 31.95
N MET A 273 -34.34 -1.73 31.95
CA MET A 273 -33.14 -1.63 32.79
C MET A 273 -31.89 -1.92 31.94
N LEU A 274 -30.74 -1.50 32.46
CA LEU A 274 -29.44 -1.78 31.85
C LEU A 274 -28.96 -3.17 32.28
N VAL A 275 -28.54 -3.97 31.31
CA VAL A 275 -28.06 -5.34 31.49
C VAL A 275 -26.68 -5.45 30.88
N VAL A 276 -25.74 -6.05 31.59
CA VAL A 276 -24.39 -6.31 31.06
C VAL A 276 -24.50 -7.25 29.86
N ASP A 277 -24.01 -6.80 28.71
CA ASP A 277 -23.89 -7.62 27.50
C ASP A 277 -22.51 -8.26 27.41
N SER A 278 -21.46 -7.46 27.56
CA SER A 278 -20.07 -7.92 27.46
C SER A 278 -19.11 -7.06 28.28
N SER A 279 -18.03 -7.67 28.76
CA SER A 279 -16.89 -6.99 29.39
C SER A 279 -15.64 -7.20 28.55
N VAL A 280 -14.78 -6.19 28.48
CA VAL A 280 -13.46 -6.35 27.85
C VAL A 280 -12.53 -7.14 28.77
N PRO A 281 -11.82 -8.16 28.26
CA PRO A 281 -10.88 -8.95 29.05
C PRO A 281 -9.82 -8.11 29.77
N ASP A 282 -9.52 -8.46 31.02
CA ASP A 282 -8.60 -7.75 31.91
C ASP A 282 -8.98 -6.27 32.20
N GLY A 283 -10.18 -5.84 31.80
CA GLY A 283 -10.74 -4.55 32.18
C GLY A 283 -11.18 -4.53 33.65
N PRO A 284 -11.51 -3.34 34.21
CA PRO A 284 -11.88 -3.19 35.62
C PRO A 284 -13.04 -4.10 36.05
N ALA A 285 -14.00 -4.34 35.16
CA ALA A 285 -15.20 -5.12 35.44
C ALA A 285 -15.11 -6.62 35.07
N ASP A 286 -14.06 -7.07 34.37
CA ASP A 286 -14.04 -8.37 33.68
C ASP A 286 -14.30 -9.58 34.60
N LYS A 287 -13.69 -9.57 35.79
CA LYS A 287 -13.86 -10.66 36.78
C LYS A 287 -15.06 -10.48 37.70
N HIS A 288 -15.71 -9.32 37.63
CA HIS A 288 -16.73 -8.91 38.59
C HIS A 288 -18.13 -8.93 38.01
N LEU A 289 -18.29 -8.40 36.80
CA LEU A 289 -19.55 -8.38 36.04
C LEU A 289 -19.56 -9.50 35.01
N LYS A 290 -20.74 -10.06 34.78
CA LYS A 290 -20.96 -11.15 33.81
C LYS A 290 -22.10 -10.78 32.86
N PRO A 291 -22.07 -11.25 31.61
CA PRO A 291 -23.21 -11.13 30.70
C PRO A 291 -24.50 -11.62 31.36
N GLY A 292 -25.54 -10.78 31.32
CA GLY A 292 -26.85 -11.03 31.95
C GLY A 292 -27.06 -10.39 33.31
N ASP A 293 -26.02 -9.83 33.94
CA ASP A 293 -26.19 -9.07 35.19
C ASP A 293 -27.04 -7.81 34.96
N VAL A 294 -28.05 -7.61 35.81
CA VAL A 294 -28.94 -6.44 35.74
C VAL A 294 -28.42 -5.34 36.65
N LEU A 295 -28.09 -4.17 36.11
CA LEU A 295 -27.67 -3.00 36.88
C LEU A 295 -28.89 -2.35 37.55
N ILE A 296 -28.79 -2.12 38.86
CA ILE A 296 -29.87 -1.49 39.65
C ILE A 296 -29.44 -0.13 40.14
N ARG A 297 -28.29 -0.05 40.84
CA ARG A 297 -27.80 1.21 41.42
C ARG A 297 -26.33 1.46 41.18
N MET A 298 -25.97 2.73 41.08
CA MET A 298 -24.59 3.23 41.06
C MET A 298 -24.46 4.31 42.13
N ASN A 299 -23.52 4.14 43.07
CA ASN A 299 -23.36 5.04 44.24
C ASN A 299 -24.66 5.31 45.03
N GLY A 300 -25.57 4.34 45.05
CA GLY A 300 -26.85 4.43 45.76
C GLY A 300 -28.00 5.03 44.93
N GLU A 301 -27.74 5.57 43.74
CA GLU A 301 -28.76 6.08 42.82
C GLU A 301 -29.26 4.98 41.89
N ILE A 302 -30.56 4.95 41.57
CA ILE A 302 -31.14 3.98 40.62
C ILE A 302 -30.79 4.43 39.19
N VAL A 303 -30.19 3.52 38.41
CA VAL A 303 -29.71 3.83 37.06
C VAL A 303 -30.40 2.95 36.02
N THR A 304 -31.23 3.58 35.19
CA THR A 304 -31.97 2.93 34.08
C THR A 304 -31.60 3.49 32.71
N GLN A 305 -30.90 4.63 32.67
CA GLN A 305 -30.55 5.38 31.46
C GLN A 305 -29.04 5.55 31.31
N PHE A 306 -28.58 5.58 30.06
CA PHE A 306 -27.17 5.74 29.73
C PHE A 306 -26.59 7.08 30.19
N LEU A 307 -27.33 8.18 30.03
CA LEU A 307 -26.86 9.52 30.39
C LEU A 307 -26.54 9.66 31.90
N THR A 308 -27.40 9.10 32.76
CA THR A 308 -27.17 9.09 34.21
C THR A 308 -25.96 8.23 34.56
N MET A 309 -25.82 7.07 33.93
CA MET A 309 -24.65 6.20 34.13
C MET A 309 -23.35 6.90 33.72
N GLU A 310 -23.33 7.51 32.55
CA GLU A 310 -22.18 8.24 32.00
C GLU A 310 -21.77 9.38 32.94
N SER A 311 -22.71 10.21 33.38
CA SER A 311 -22.44 11.32 34.31
C SER A 311 -21.80 10.84 35.62
N LEU A 312 -22.32 9.75 36.21
CA LEU A 312 -21.76 9.18 37.44
C LEU A 312 -20.36 8.58 37.24
N LEU A 313 -20.09 8.00 36.07
CA LEU A 313 -18.75 7.49 35.73
C LEU A 313 -17.76 8.63 35.51
N ASP A 314 -18.19 9.68 34.80
CA ASP A 314 -17.37 10.84 34.48
C ASP A 314 -16.95 11.62 35.73
N GLU A 315 -17.83 11.75 36.72
CA GLU A 315 -17.52 12.37 38.02
C GLU A 315 -16.59 11.49 38.88
N SER A 316 -16.58 10.18 38.63
CA SER A 316 -15.85 9.21 39.43
C SER A 316 -14.53 8.74 38.79
N VAL A 317 -14.05 9.39 37.72
CA VAL A 317 -12.81 9.00 37.03
C VAL A 317 -11.64 8.88 38.02
N GLY A 318 -10.96 7.72 38.02
CA GLY A 318 -9.86 7.43 38.94
C GLY A 318 -10.28 6.97 40.33
N SER A 319 -11.55 7.14 40.71
CA SER A 319 -12.14 6.76 42.00
C SER A 319 -12.87 5.41 41.92
N GLU A 320 -13.29 4.87 43.07
CA GLU A 320 -14.11 3.67 43.14
C GLU A 320 -15.60 4.01 43.09
N ILE A 321 -16.37 3.18 42.38
CA ILE A 321 -17.84 3.26 42.30
C ILE A 321 -18.46 1.98 42.88
N ASN A 322 -19.54 2.15 43.65
CA ASN A 322 -20.31 1.02 44.18
C ASN A 322 -21.46 0.68 43.23
N LEU A 323 -21.41 -0.48 42.59
CA LEU A 323 -22.47 -1.02 41.75
C LEU A 323 -23.31 -2.01 42.52
N GLN A 324 -24.63 -1.83 42.52
CA GLN A 324 -25.58 -2.86 42.95
C GLN A 324 -26.20 -3.49 41.71
N ILE A 325 -26.00 -4.80 41.57
CA ILE A 325 -26.50 -5.61 40.46
C ILE A 325 -27.36 -6.76 40.98
N GLU A 326 -28.17 -7.34 40.09
CA GLU A 326 -28.83 -8.62 40.32
C GLU A 326 -28.35 -9.66 39.31
N ARG A 327 -27.89 -10.80 39.84
CA ARG A 327 -27.44 -11.96 39.05
C ARG A 327 -28.31 -13.16 39.40
N GLY A 328 -29.17 -13.59 38.48
CA GLY A 328 -30.06 -14.74 38.70
C GLY A 328 -30.93 -14.60 39.96
N GLY A 329 -31.36 -13.37 40.29
CA GLY A 329 -32.17 -13.05 41.47
C GLY A 329 -31.41 -12.83 42.77
N THR A 330 -30.09 -12.99 42.76
CA THR A 330 -29.25 -12.67 43.92
C THR A 330 -28.72 -11.23 43.79
N PRO A 331 -29.01 -10.33 44.75
CA PRO A 331 -28.41 -9.01 44.78
C PRO A 331 -26.93 -9.11 45.14
N LEU A 332 -26.09 -8.41 44.39
CA LEU A 332 -24.65 -8.34 44.62
C LEU A 332 -24.22 -6.87 44.62
N THR A 333 -23.29 -6.53 45.51
CA THR A 333 -22.62 -5.23 45.48
C THR A 333 -21.17 -5.43 45.06
N VAL A 334 -20.75 -4.68 44.06
CA VAL A 334 -19.41 -4.74 43.47
C VAL A 334 -18.78 -3.36 43.55
N LYS A 335 -17.55 -3.28 44.06
CA LYS A 335 -16.75 -2.06 44.00
C LYS A 335 -15.80 -2.15 42.82
N LEU A 336 -15.85 -1.17 41.93
CA LEU A 336 -14.99 -1.11 40.75
C LEU A 336 -14.28 0.23 40.68
N LYS A 337 -13.02 0.22 40.24
CA LYS A 337 -12.30 1.46 39.92
C LYS A 337 -12.72 1.95 38.55
N VAL A 338 -13.14 3.21 38.46
CA VAL A 338 -13.48 3.84 37.18
C VAL A 338 -12.19 4.25 36.47
N GLY A 339 -11.99 3.72 35.26
CA GLY A 339 -10.87 4.08 34.41
C GLY A 339 -11.13 5.37 33.63
N ASP A 340 -10.06 6.07 33.26
CA ASP A 340 -10.12 7.17 32.30
C ASP A 340 -10.12 6.61 30.87
N LEU A 341 -11.18 6.89 30.11
CA LEU A 341 -11.32 6.45 28.73
C LEU A 341 -10.21 7.01 27.83
N HIS A 342 -9.72 8.22 28.07
CA HIS A 342 -8.63 8.82 27.30
C HIS A 342 -7.30 8.08 27.52
N SER A 343 -7.08 7.50 28.71
CA SER A 343 -5.85 6.76 29.04
C SER A 343 -5.71 5.43 28.30
N ILE A 344 -6.83 4.81 27.92
CA ILE A 344 -6.88 3.54 27.16
C ILE A 344 -7.11 3.77 25.66
N THR A 345 -7.25 5.04 25.25
CA THR A 345 -7.42 5.42 23.84
C THR A 345 -6.06 5.71 23.21
N PRO A 346 -5.73 5.07 22.08
CA PRO A 346 -4.44 5.27 21.44
C PRO A 346 -4.23 6.73 21.04
N ASN A 347 -3.11 7.31 21.48
CA ASN A 347 -2.71 8.69 21.17
C ASN A 347 -1.32 8.76 20.51
N HIS A 348 -0.76 7.61 20.14
CA HIS A 348 0.52 7.53 19.45
C HIS A 348 0.57 6.27 18.56
N PHE A 349 1.40 6.31 17.52
CA PHE A 349 1.68 5.16 16.67
C PHE A 349 3.14 5.17 16.18
N LEU A 350 3.66 3.98 15.94
CA LEU A 350 4.95 3.74 15.30
C LEU A 350 4.75 3.59 13.79
N GLU A 351 5.51 4.37 13.02
CA GLU A 351 5.69 4.20 11.58
C GLU A 351 7.05 3.52 11.31
N VAL A 352 7.04 2.30 10.78
CA VAL A 352 8.27 1.52 10.47
C VAL A 352 8.10 0.74 9.17
N SER A 353 8.99 0.96 8.19
CA SER A 353 8.90 0.31 6.86
C SER A 353 7.52 0.43 6.19
N GLY A 354 6.85 1.57 6.39
CA GLY A 354 5.48 1.85 5.92
C GLY A 354 4.37 1.19 6.75
N ALA A 355 4.70 0.44 7.80
CA ALA A 355 3.73 -0.13 8.73
C ALA A 355 3.27 0.94 9.72
N VAL A 356 2.01 0.88 10.12
CA VAL A 356 1.43 1.71 11.19
C VAL A 356 0.97 0.79 12.31
N ILE A 357 1.63 0.92 13.46
CA ILE A 357 1.43 0.04 14.63
C ILE A 357 1.12 0.93 15.83
N HIS A 358 0.05 0.63 16.56
CA HIS A 358 -0.34 1.40 17.73
C HIS A 358 -0.91 0.50 18.84
N PRO A 359 -1.10 1.00 20.07
CA PRO A 359 -1.81 0.25 21.10
C PRO A 359 -3.26 -0.04 20.68
N LEU A 360 -3.80 -1.21 21.02
CA LEU A 360 -5.16 -1.62 20.69
C LEU A 360 -6.17 -0.71 21.41
N SER A 361 -7.07 -0.09 20.65
CA SER A 361 -8.10 0.81 21.21
C SER A 361 -9.18 0.05 21.96
N TYR A 362 -9.94 0.75 22.80
CA TYR A 362 -11.12 0.17 23.46
C TYR A 362 -12.18 -0.31 22.46
N GLN A 363 -12.39 0.42 21.36
CA GLN A 363 -13.29 0.02 20.27
C GLN A 363 -12.90 -1.36 19.71
N GLN A 364 -11.63 -1.54 19.34
CA GLN A 364 -11.17 -2.81 18.75
C GLN A 364 -10.97 -3.92 19.80
N ALA A 365 -10.57 -3.58 21.01
CA ALA A 365 -10.50 -4.50 22.15
C ALA A 365 -11.88 -5.14 22.43
N ARG A 366 -12.94 -4.33 22.41
CA ARG A 366 -14.33 -4.81 22.52
C ARG A 366 -14.71 -5.70 21.33
N ASN A 367 -14.47 -5.25 20.10
CA ASN A 367 -14.85 -6.01 18.89
C ASN A 367 -14.17 -7.37 18.81
N PHE A 368 -12.89 -7.46 19.20
CA PHE A 368 -12.08 -8.66 19.05
C PHE A 368 -12.01 -9.51 20.34
N GLY A 369 -12.48 -8.97 21.46
CA GLY A 369 -12.40 -9.63 22.76
C GLY A 369 -10.96 -9.79 23.24
N PHE A 370 -10.19 -8.70 23.19
CA PHE A 370 -8.82 -8.61 23.71
C PHE A 370 -8.71 -7.50 24.75
N LYS A 371 -7.66 -7.52 25.57
CA LYS A 371 -7.30 -6.42 26.47
C LYS A 371 -6.87 -5.17 25.68
N CYS A 372 -7.25 -3.98 26.17
CA CYS A 372 -6.78 -2.70 25.63
C CYS A 372 -5.25 -2.55 25.73
N GLY A 373 -4.65 -1.83 24.78
CA GLY A 373 -3.23 -1.45 24.82
C GLY A 373 -2.23 -2.48 24.29
N LEU A 374 -2.70 -3.64 23.80
CA LEU A 374 -1.85 -4.63 23.09
C LEU A 374 -1.30 -4.06 21.78
N VAL A 375 -0.20 -4.60 21.27
CA VAL A 375 0.42 -4.09 20.03
C VAL A 375 -0.41 -4.50 18.81
N TYR A 376 -1.06 -3.52 18.18
CA TYR A 376 -2.00 -3.70 17.08
C TYR A 376 -1.46 -3.16 15.76
N VAL A 377 -1.60 -3.97 14.70
CA VAL A 377 -1.17 -3.63 13.34
C VAL A 377 -2.34 -3.04 12.55
N ALA A 378 -2.38 -1.70 12.43
CA ALA A 378 -3.37 -1.00 11.60
C ALA A 378 -3.03 -1.08 10.11
N GLU A 379 -1.75 -0.93 9.77
CA GLU A 379 -1.22 -1.12 8.43
C GLU A 379 0.06 -1.98 8.52
N PRO A 380 0.16 -3.12 7.81
CA PRO A 380 1.33 -3.99 7.89
C PRO A 380 2.59 -3.40 7.23
N GLY A 381 2.44 -2.44 6.33
CA GLY A 381 3.59 -1.90 5.57
C GLY A 381 4.31 -2.97 4.77
N TYR A 382 5.57 -2.73 4.42
CA TYR A 382 6.38 -3.68 3.66
C TYR A 382 6.88 -4.86 4.49
N MET A 383 7.42 -4.57 5.68
CA MET A 383 8.10 -5.56 6.53
C MET A 383 7.13 -6.66 6.98
N LEU A 384 5.95 -6.29 7.48
CA LEU A 384 4.99 -7.26 8.00
C LEU A 384 4.18 -7.92 6.88
N SER A 385 3.90 -7.22 5.77
CA SER A 385 3.18 -7.83 4.63
C SER A 385 4.01 -8.95 3.98
N ARG A 386 5.33 -8.76 3.85
CA ARG A 386 6.24 -9.80 3.36
C ARG A 386 6.22 -11.05 4.24
N ALA A 387 6.13 -10.88 5.55
CA ALA A 387 5.99 -11.99 6.49
C ALA A 387 4.56 -12.56 6.57
N SER A 388 3.66 -12.15 5.67
CA SER A 388 2.25 -12.56 5.63
C SER A 388 1.46 -12.23 6.90
N VAL A 389 1.82 -11.13 7.57
CA VAL A 389 1.08 -10.62 8.73
C VAL A 389 0.00 -9.66 8.21
N PRO A 390 -1.29 -9.99 8.34
CA PRO A 390 -2.37 -9.16 7.83
C PRO A 390 -2.63 -7.95 8.74
N ARG A 391 -3.44 -7.01 8.23
CA ARG A 391 -4.07 -5.97 9.06
C ARG A 391 -4.86 -6.61 10.20
N TYR A 392 -5.00 -5.86 11.30
CA TYR A 392 -5.73 -6.27 12.50
C TYR A 392 -5.10 -7.42 13.28
N SER A 393 -3.80 -7.66 13.06
CA SER A 393 -3.02 -8.60 13.85
C SER A 393 -2.59 -7.99 15.18
N ILE A 394 -2.56 -8.83 16.22
CA ILE A 394 -2.02 -8.48 17.53
C ILE A 394 -0.68 -9.20 17.71
N ILE A 395 0.39 -8.42 17.88
CA ILE A 395 1.74 -8.94 18.09
C ILE A 395 1.87 -9.42 19.55
N LYS A 396 2.40 -10.64 19.73
CA LYS A 396 2.58 -11.28 21.05
C LYS A 396 4.04 -11.44 21.41
N LYS A 397 4.87 -11.87 20.47
CA LYS A 397 6.33 -12.00 20.65
C LYS A 397 7.07 -11.51 19.44
N PHE A 398 8.25 -10.94 19.66
CA PHE A 398 9.13 -10.51 18.60
C PHE A 398 10.59 -10.75 19.00
N ALA A 399 11.38 -11.35 18.10
CA ALA A 399 12.75 -11.79 18.39
C ALA A 399 12.85 -12.64 19.67
N ARG A 400 11.88 -13.54 19.89
CA ARG A 400 11.73 -14.41 21.08
C ARG A 400 11.48 -13.69 22.41
N LYS A 401 11.26 -12.37 22.41
CA LYS A 401 10.87 -11.59 23.59
C LYS A 401 9.36 -11.37 23.59
N ASP A 402 8.74 -11.43 24.76
CA ASP A 402 7.31 -11.15 24.92
C ASP A 402 7.05 -9.64 24.76
N ILE A 403 5.97 -9.31 24.04
CA ILE A 403 5.59 -7.93 23.71
C ILE A 403 4.23 -7.66 24.35
N ALA A 404 4.19 -6.85 25.40
CA ALA A 404 2.96 -6.45 26.08
C ALA A 404 2.46 -5.09 25.56
N HIS A 405 3.38 -4.18 25.31
CA HIS A 405 3.10 -2.79 24.91
C HIS A 405 3.96 -2.35 23.73
N LEU A 406 3.57 -1.26 23.07
CA LEU A 406 4.28 -0.75 21.89
C LEU A 406 5.74 -0.37 22.21
N GLY A 407 6.02 0.09 23.43
CA GLY A 407 7.37 0.38 23.90
C GLY A 407 8.30 -0.83 23.84
N ASP A 408 7.81 -2.02 24.22
CA ASP A 408 8.58 -3.27 24.14
C ASP A 408 8.97 -3.56 22.69
N PHE A 409 8.02 -3.42 21.77
CA PHE A 409 8.25 -3.64 20.35
C PHE A 409 9.30 -2.67 19.77
N ILE A 410 9.25 -1.39 20.15
CA ILE A 410 10.24 -0.39 19.76
C ILE A 410 11.62 -0.73 20.32
N ALA A 411 11.71 -1.14 21.59
CA ALA A 411 12.95 -1.53 22.23
C ALA A 411 13.59 -2.73 21.52
N VAL A 412 12.80 -3.76 21.20
CA VAL A 412 13.30 -4.93 20.46
C VAL A 412 13.80 -4.54 19.07
N ILE A 413 13.04 -3.75 18.29
CA ILE A 413 13.52 -3.29 16.97
C ILE A 413 14.85 -2.52 17.08
N SER A 414 15.01 -1.74 18.15
CA SER A 414 16.22 -0.93 18.36
C SER A 414 17.49 -1.76 18.54
N GLU A 415 17.36 -3.00 19.02
CA GLU A 415 18.48 -3.93 19.20
C GLU A 415 18.86 -4.70 17.92
N LEU A 416 17.96 -4.75 16.92
CA LEU A 416 18.14 -5.57 15.74
C LEU A 416 18.92 -4.86 14.64
N SER A 417 19.68 -5.64 13.88
CA SER A 417 20.41 -5.17 12.71
C SER A 417 19.55 -5.23 11.45
N ARG A 418 19.85 -4.36 10.48
CA ARG A 418 19.22 -4.40 9.15
C ARG A 418 19.49 -5.73 8.45
N GLY A 419 18.45 -6.34 7.87
CA GLY A 419 18.50 -7.65 7.22
C GLY A 419 18.40 -8.85 8.15
N GLU A 420 18.37 -8.63 9.47
CA GLU A 420 18.24 -9.72 10.43
C GLU A 420 16.88 -10.42 10.31
N ARG A 421 16.86 -11.76 10.36
CA ARG A 421 15.65 -12.58 10.28
C ARG A 421 15.26 -13.03 11.68
N VAL A 422 14.11 -12.55 12.16
CA VAL A 422 13.65 -12.81 13.52
C VAL A 422 12.25 -13.43 13.54
N PRO A 423 11.96 -14.33 14.49
CA PRO A 423 10.62 -14.88 14.65
C PRO A 423 9.66 -13.82 15.21
N LEU A 424 8.47 -13.76 14.63
CA LEU A 424 7.32 -12.99 15.09
C LEU A 424 6.18 -13.95 15.41
N GLU A 425 5.58 -13.77 16.58
CA GLU A 425 4.36 -14.46 17.01
C GLU A 425 3.22 -13.46 17.09
N TYR A 426 2.10 -13.77 16.44
CA TYR A 426 0.92 -12.91 16.40
C TYR A 426 -0.38 -13.73 16.42
N VAL A 427 -1.48 -13.06 16.75
CA VAL A 427 -2.83 -13.61 16.63
C VAL A 427 -3.67 -12.72 15.71
N THR A 428 -4.62 -13.32 14.99
CA THR A 428 -5.60 -12.59 14.17
C THR A 428 -6.92 -12.52 14.91
N TYR A 429 -7.69 -11.44 14.72
CA TYR A 429 -8.98 -11.27 15.41
C TYR A 429 -9.99 -12.40 15.13
N THR A 430 -9.93 -13.03 13.96
CA THR A 430 -10.77 -14.17 13.58
C THR A 430 -10.36 -15.50 14.23
N ASP A 431 -9.11 -15.62 14.69
CA ASP A 431 -8.53 -16.84 15.26
C ASP A 431 -7.67 -16.47 16.48
N ARG A 432 -8.32 -15.92 17.49
CA ARG A 432 -7.66 -15.37 18.69
C ARG A 432 -7.00 -16.41 19.60
N HIS A 433 -7.39 -17.68 19.45
CA HIS A 433 -6.92 -18.77 20.30
C HIS A 433 -5.70 -19.50 19.72
N ARG A 434 -5.36 -19.23 18.44
CA ARG A 434 -4.24 -19.85 17.75
C ARG A 434 -3.14 -18.83 17.50
N ASN A 435 -2.00 -19.06 18.13
CA ASN A 435 -0.79 -18.29 17.85
C ASN A 435 -0.26 -18.70 16.47
N LYS A 436 0.03 -17.69 15.64
CA LYS A 436 0.65 -17.84 14.34
C LYS A 436 2.10 -17.39 14.46
N HIS A 437 2.99 -18.14 13.82
CA HIS A 437 4.42 -17.86 13.82
C HIS A 437 4.87 -17.58 12.38
N THR A 438 5.69 -16.56 12.22
CA THR A 438 6.32 -16.23 10.94
C THR A 438 7.73 -15.69 11.17
N ILE A 439 8.54 -15.65 10.12
CA ILE A 439 9.86 -15.02 10.15
C ILE A 439 9.76 -13.66 9.48
N VAL A 440 10.17 -12.62 10.19
CA VAL A 440 10.22 -11.25 9.69
C VAL A 440 11.67 -10.89 9.40
N THR A 441 11.93 -10.31 8.24
CA THR A 441 13.23 -9.74 7.89
C THR A 441 13.20 -8.23 8.15
N ILE A 442 14.09 -7.74 9.00
CA ILE A 442 14.24 -6.30 9.26
C ILE A 442 14.73 -5.61 7.99
N ASP A 443 14.11 -4.50 7.61
CA ASP A 443 14.40 -3.78 6.35
C ASP A 443 15.91 -3.55 6.15
N GLN A 444 16.48 -4.24 5.17
CA GLN A 444 17.91 -4.26 4.88
C GLN A 444 18.36 -3.09 4.00
N ARG A 445 17.48 -2.61 3.12
CA ARG A 445 17.84 -1.84 1.92
C ARG A 445 17.70 -0.32 2.11
N GLY A 446 17.10 0.12 3.21
CA GLY A 446 17.03 1.55 3.56
C GLY A 446 16.09 2.36 2.68
N TRP A 447 15.11 1.71 2.04
CA TRP A 447 14.10 2.36 1.21
C TRP A 447 13.18 3.28 2.03
N TYR A 448 12.93 2.89 3.28
CA TYR A 448 12.10 3.65 4.21
C TYR A 448 12.91 4.60 5.09
N ALA A 449 12.25 5.64 5.59
CA ALA A 449 12.81 6.50 6.62
C ALA A 449 13.06 5.70 7.90
N THR A 450 13.91 6.23 8.78
CA THR A 450 14.10 5.66 10.11
C THR A 450 12.76 5.63 10.88
N PRO A 451 12.53 4.60 11.72
CA PRO A 451 11.29 4.47 12.48
C PRO A 451 10.91 5.75 13.23
N GLN A 452 9.67 6.20 13.05
CA GLN A 452 9.15 7.42 13.68
C GLN A 452 8.00 7.08 14.63
N LEU A 453 8.01 7.67 15.81
CA LEU A 453 6.90 7.64 16.76
C LEU A 453 6.10 8.95 16.63
N TYR A 454 4.86 8.85 16.16
CA TYR A 454 3.95 9.99 16.13
C TYR A 454 3.15 10.04 17.42
N THR A 455 3.08 11.21 18.05
CA THR A 455 2.26 11.45 19.23
C THR A 455 1.28 12.59 18.97
N ARG A 456 0.04 12.36 19.34
CA ARG A 456 -1.05 13.33 19.24
C ARG A 456 -0.77 14.54 20.12
N ASN A 457 -0.95 15.73 19.57
CA ASN A 457 -0.93 16.99 20.31
C ASN A 457 -2.26 17.72 20.11
N ASP A 458 -3.16 17.58 21.08
CA ASP A 458 -4.53 18.13 21.02
C ASP A 458 -4.56 19.67 21.14
N ALA A 459 -3.47 20.31 21.62
CA ALA A 459 -3.32 21.77 21.62
C ALA A 459 -3.11 22.34 20.21
N THR A 460 -2.32 21.65 19.38
CA THR A 460 -2.05 22.04 17.99
C THR A 460 -3.01 21.40 16.99
N GLY A 461 -3.69 20.32 17.39
CA GLY A 461 -4.46 19.44 16.51
C GLY A 461 -3.61 18.59 15.56
N LEU A 462 -2.28 18.60 15.70
CA LEU A 462 -1.34 17.86 14.86
C LEU A 462 -0.77 16.64 15.58
N TRP A 463 -0.27 15.68 14.79
CA TRP A 463 0.50 14.55 15.29
C TRP A 463 1.98 14.80 15.06
N ILE A 464 2.75 14.89 16.13
CA ILE A 464 4.16 15.25 16.08
C ILE A 464 4.99 13.98 16.02
N ALA A 465 5.72 13.79 14.92
CA ALA A 465 6.68 12.69 14.80
C ALA A 465 7.90 12.93 15.71
N LYS A 466 8.52 11.90 16.23
CA LYS A 466 9.86 11.91 16.85
C LYS A 466 10.60 10.66 16.38
N SER A 467 11.92 10.71 16.30
CA SER A 467 12.70 9.49 16.05
C SER A 467 12.38 8.47 17.14
N ALA A 468 11.97 7.27 16.75
CA ALA A 468 11.74 6.17 17.69
C ALA A 468 13.05 5.50 18.13
N MET A 469 14.17 5.84 17.49
CA MET A 469 15.48 5.22 17.69
C MET A 469 16.49 6.22 18.25
N LEU A 470 17.33 5.78 19.19
CA LEU A 470 18.54 6.49 19.63
C LEU A 470 19.58 6.48 18.48
N LEU A 471 20.37 7.56 18.35
CA LEU A 471 21.38 7.67 17.27
C LEU A 471 22.42 6.54 17.28
N GLU A 472 22.69 5.96 18.46
CA GLU A 472 23.69 4.91 18.67
C GLU A 472 23.17 3.49 18.43
N SER A 473 21.90 3.32 18.03
CA SER A 473 21.34 1.97 17.84
C SER A 473 21.96 1.25 16.64
N PRO A 474 22.19 -0.09 16.70
CA PRO A 474 22.70 -0.88 15.57
C PRO A 474 21.91 -0.67 14.27
N TYR A 475 20.59 -0.46 14.40
CA TYR A 475 19.70 -0.13 13.29
C TYR A 475 20.06 1.20 12.58
N VAL A 476 20.50 2.22 13.33
CA VAL A 476 20.88 3.55 12.79
C VAL A 476 22.36 3.60 12.39
N VAL A 477 23.23 2.93 13.14
CA VAL A 477 24.68 2.84 12.84
C VAL A 477 24.93 2.08 11.53
N SER A 478 24.13 1.05 11.24
CA SER A 478 24.19 0.34 9.95
C SER A 478 23.79 1.20 8.73
N ILE A 479 23.14 2.35 8.93
CA ILE A 479 22.88 3.35 7.86
C ILE A 479 24.17 4.07 7.48
N HIS A 480 25.02 4.38 8.46
CA HIS A 480 26.22 5.20 8.27
C HIS A 480 27.46 4.37 7.88
N GLN A 481 27.55 3.12 8.33
CA GLN A 481 28.73 2.26 8.09
C GLN A 481 28.85 1.67 6.68
N ARG A 482 27.82 1.78 5.81
CA ARG A 482 27.98 1.41 4.38
C ARG A 482 28.63 2.51 3.53
N GLY A 483 28.75 3.74 4.06
CA GLY A 483 29.38 4.87 3.35
C GLY A 483 30.90 4.97 3.50
N HIS A 484 31.51 4.23 4.43
CA HIS A 484 32.97 4.16 4.62
C HIS A 484 33.34 2.75 5.09
N ARG A 485 33.79 1.89 4.16
CA ARG A 485 34.77 0.85 4.50
C ARG A 485 36.08 1.27 3.89
N ASP A 486 36.87 1.97 4.68
CA ASP A 486 38.24 2.32 4.34
C ASP A 486 39.03 1.03 4.12
N VAL A 487 39.62 0.96 2.93
CA VAL A 487 40.66 0.01 2.57
C VAL A 487 41.92 0.45 3.32
N ASN A 488 42.24 -0.20 4.45
CA ASN A 488 43.60 -0.51 4.90
C ASN A 488 43.62 -0.98 6.36
N SER A 489 44.05 -2.22 6.59
CA SER A 489 45.14 -2.52 7.55
C SER A 489 45.56 -3.98 7.44
N ASN A 490 46.86 -4.14 7.19
CA ASN A 490 47.62 -5.37 7.11
C ASN A 490 47.77 -6.09 8.46
N VAL A 491 47.89 -7.42 8.35
CA VAL A 491 48.78 -8.35 9.09
C VAL A 491 48.58 -8.46 10.61
N ASP A 492 48.22 -9.67 11.06
CA ASP A 492 49.08 -10.40 11.98
C ASP A 492 48.88 -11.93 11.87
N GLU A 493 50.02 -12.60 11.81
CA GLU A 493 50.23 -14.04 11.67
C GLU A 493 50.07 -14.79 13.00
N ASN A 494 50.01 -16.12 12.85
CA ASN A 494 50.31 -17.17 13.83
C ASN A 494 49.18 -17.60 14.77
N ILE A 495 48.77 -18.88 14.64
CA ILE A 495 49.33 -19.98 15.44
C ILE A 495 49.00 -21.31 14.74
N ALA A 496 50.04 -22.10 14.50
CA ALA A 496 50.01 -23.47 14.02
C ALA A 496 49.47 -24.44 15.09
N VAL A 497 49.05 -25.64 14.67
CA VAL A 497 49.75 -26.92 14.98
C VAL A 497 48.84 -28.09 14.58
N GLU A 498 49.32 -28.80 13.55
CA GLU A 498 49.44 -30.26 13.37
C GLU A 498 48.34 -31.23 13.81
N GLY A 499 48.02 -32.16 12.90
CA GLY A 499 47.28 -33.38 13.18
C GLY A 499 47.20 -34.28 11.95
N THR A 500 48.27 -35.02 11.71
CA THR A 500 48.60 -35.85 10.56
C THR A 500 47.64 -37.01 10.27
N VAL A 501 47.56 -37.32 8.98
CA VAL A 501 46.93 -38.48 8.31
C VAL A 501 47.29 -39.83 8.95
N SER A 502 46.32 -40.75 9.03
CA SER A 502 46.60 -42.18 8.91
C SER A 502 45.47 -42.95 8.22
N SER A 503 45.87 -43.73 7.23
CA SER A 503 45.11 -44.58 6.33
C SER A 503 44.69 -45.94 6.92
N SER A 504 43.66 -46.53 6.30
CA SER A 504 43.59 -47.92 5.80
C SER A 504 42.62 -48.93 6.45
N ARG A 505 41.99 -49.71 5.54
CA ARG A 505 41.43 -51.08 5.61
C ARG A 505 39.95 -51.30 5.97
N ASP A 506 39.15 -51.43 4.90
CA ASP A 506 38.44 -52.64 4.43
C ASP A 506 37.83 -53.68 5.41
N LEU A 507 36.52 -53.88 5.15
CA LEU A 507 35.72 -55.12 5.03
C LEU A 507 34.93 -55.70 6.23
N ASP A 508 33.62 -55.77 5.96
CA ASP A 508 32.61 -56.78 6.29
C ASP A 508 32.23 -57.06 7.76
N ASP A 509 31.03 -56.62 8.15
CA ASP A 509 29.82 -57.46 8.23
C ASP A 509 28.74 -56.78 9.10
N ILE A 510 27.51 -56.68 8.59
CA ILE A 510 26.24 -56.98 9.29
C ILE A 510 25.12 -56.82 8.26
N LYS A 511 24.63 -57.98 7.80
CA LYS A 511 23.38 -58.11 7.05
C LYS A 511 22.19 -57.91 7.99
N GLY A 512 21.20 -57.15 7.51
CA GLY A 512 19.80 -57.52 7.66
C GLY A 512 18.91 -56.50 8.35
N VAL A 513 18.37 -55.54 7.58
CA VAL A 513 16.97 -55.11 7.72
C VAL A 513 16.40 -54.86 6.32
N SER A 514 15.14 -55.21 6.18
CA SER A 514 14.32 -55.50 5.00
C SER A 514 14.32 -54.46 3.87
N ARG A 515 14.33 -55.00 2.64
CA ARG A 515 13.87 -54.34 1.42
C ARG A 515 12.40 -53.96 1.56
N HIS A 516 12.12 -52.69 1.83
CA HIS A 516 10.92 -52.03 1.33
C HIS A 516 11.29 -51.33 0.03
N SER A 517 11.17 -52.07 -1.07
CA SER A 517 11.09 -51.52 -2.42
C SER A 517 9.72 -50.85 -2.58
N SER A 518 9.67 -49.53 -2.43
CA SER A 518 8.55 -48.69 -2.85
C SER A 518 9.05 -47.62 -3.82
N SER A 519 8.85 -47.86 -5.12
CA SER A 519 8.72 -46.89 -6.21
C SER A 519 9.72 -45.72 -6.28
N MET A 520 10.99 -46.03 -6.61
CA MET A 520 11.91 -45.09 -7.27
C MET A 520 12.18 -45.57 -8.71
N GLU A 521 11.13 -45.63 -9.52
CA GLU A 521 11.23 -45.80 -10.98
C GLU A 521 10.41 -44.65 -11.60
N GLY A 522 11.07 -43.60 -12.10
CA GLY A 522 10.34 -42.52 -12.78
C GLY A 522 11.05 -41.18 -13.03
N SER A 523 12.20 -40.86 -12.41
CA SER A 523 12.88 -39.58 -12.70
C SER A 523 13.68 -39.65 -14.00
N SER A 524 13.42 -38.76 -14.96
CA SER A 524 14.21 -38.70 -16.20
C SER A 524 15.66 -38.28 -15.94
N LEU A 525 16.58 -38.62 -16.85
CA LEU A 525 17.99 -38.18 -16.77
C LEU A 525 18.09 -36.64 -16.74
N ALA A 526 17.29 -35.97 -17.58
CA ALA A 526 17.19 -34.51 -17.62
C ALA A 526 16.85 -33.91 -16.24
N GLU A 527 15.91 -34.53 -15.51
CA GLU A 527 15.53 -34.09 -14.16
C GLU A 527 16.70 -34.17 -13.17
N GLN A 528 17.44 -35.28 -13.20
CA GLN A 528 18.58 -35.49 -12.30
C GLN A 528 19.74 -34.53 -12.57
N VAL A 529 20.02 -34.25 -13.85
CA VAL A 529 21.11 -33.36 -14.28
C VAL A 529 20.82 -31.90 -13.98
N ILE A 530 19.55 -31.48 -14.10
CA ILE A 530 19.14 -30.07 -13.99
C ILE A 530 18.75 -29.67 -12.58
N LYS A 531 18.31 -30.62 -11.73
CA LYS A 531 17.97 -30.35 -10.33
C LYS A 531 19.03 -29.52 -9.57
N PRO A 532 20.35 -29.74 -9.72
CA PRO A 532 21.39 -28.91 -9.11
C PRO A 532 21.41 -27.43 -9.51
N ALA A 533 20.86 -27.10 -10.69
CA ALA A 533 20.84 -25.76 -11.26
C ALA A 533 19.49 -25.05 -11.08
N LEU A 534 18.44 -25.76 -10.65
CA LEU A 534 17.09 -25.20 -10.52
C LEU A 534 16.91 -24.43 -9.21
N VAL A 535 16.26 -23.27 -9.32
CA VAL A 535 15.96 -22.42 -8.16
C VAL A 535 14.53 -21.89 -8.21
N LYS A 536 13.96 -21.63 -7.03
CA LYS A 536 12.70 -20.90 -6.85
C LYS A 536 13.00 -19.48 -6.37
N PHE A 537 12.28 -18.53 -6.92
CA PHE A 537 12.35 -17.11 -6.59
C PHE A 537 11.13 -16.70 -5.77
N GLU A 538 11.38 -15.93 -4.72
CA GLU A 538 10.37 -15.12 -4.04
C GLU A 538 10.81 -13.65 -4.12
N VAL A 539 10.04 -12.85 -4.87
CA VAL A 539 10.36 -11.45 -5.15
C VAL A 539 9.31 -10.56 -4.49
N CYS A 540 9.77 -9.61 -3.69
CA CYS A 540 8.92 -8.67 -2.98
C CYS A 540 9.27 -7.23 -3.38
N VAL A 541 8.33 -6.52 -4.01
CA VAL A 541 8.49 -5.11 -4.38
C VAL A 541 7.83 -4.24 -3.29
N PRO A 542 8.58 -3.34 -2.64
CA PRO A 542 8.02 -2.42 -1.66
C PRO A 542 6.92 -1.54 -2.26
N PRO A 543 5.84 -1.23 -1.52
CA PRO A 543 4.79 -0.33 -2.01
C PRO A 543 5.30 1.04 -2.48
N ILE A 544 6.40 1.55 -1.90
CA ILE A 544 7.04 2.82 -2.34
C ILE A 544 7.85 2.71 -3.62
N CYS A 545 8.14 1.48 -4.04
CA CYS A 545 8.99 1.18 -5.18
C CYS A 545 8.21 0.48 -6.31
N MET A 546 6.88 0.48 -6.27
CA MET A 546 6.05 -0.04 -7.39
C MET A 546 6.02 1.00 -8.52
N ILE A 547 7.17 1.17 -9.15
CA ILE A 547 7.43 1.99 -10.34
C ILE A 547 7.19 1.17 -11.62
N ASP A 548 7.34 1.76 -12.80
CA ASP A 548 7.31 1.06 -14.10
C ASP A 548 6.04 0.22 -14.38
N GLY A 549 4.91 0.59 -13.78
CA GLY A 549 3.63 -0.12 -13.95
C GLY A 549 3.53 -1.47 -13.21
N VAL A 550 4.37 -1.69 -12.19
CA VAL A 550 4.32 -2.91 -11.36
C VAL A 550 2.93 -3.08 -10.73
N HIS A 551 2.29 -4.23 -11.00
CA HIS A 551 0.89 -4.49 -10.66
C HIS A 551 0.70 -5.26 -9.33
N ALA A 552 1.72 -5.99 -8.87
CA ALA A 552 1.66 -6.79 -7.65
C ALA A 552 2.85 -6.53 -6.72
N LYS A 553 2.68 -6.83 -5.43
CA LYS A 553 3.73 -6.67 -4.40
C LYS A 553 4.62 -7.91 -4.27
N HIS A 554 4.10 -9.08 -4.63
CA HIS A 554 4.74 -10.38 -4.45
C HIS A 554 4.70 -11.13 -5.78
N PHE A 555 5.84 -11.66 -6.19
CA PHE A 555 5.99 -12.50 -7.38
C PHE A 555 6.74 -13.77 -7.00
N THR A 556 6.37 -14.87 -7.63
CA THR A 556 7.03 -16.17 -7.45
C THR A 556 7.28 -16.79 -8.81
N GLY A 557 8.47 -17.34 -9.00
CA GLY A 557 8.86 -17.98 -10.26
C GLY A 557 9.99 -18.97 -10.06
N ALA A 558 10.39 -19.62 -11.15
CA ALA A 558 11.52 -20.53 -11.19
C ALA A 558 12.58 -20.01 -12.14
N GLY A 559 13.85 -20.24 -11.81
CA GLY A 559 14.97 -19.89 -12.67
C GLY A 559 16.02 -20.98 -12.69
N VAL A 560 17.08 -20.73 -13.44
CA VAL A 560 18.18 -21.67 -13.67
C VAL A 560 19.53 -21.01 -13.49
N VAL A 561 20.43 -21.66 -12.74
CA VAL A 561 21.82 -21.24 -12.59
C VAL A 561 22.53 -21.43 -13.94
N ILE A 562 22.98 -20.31 -14.51
CA ILE A 562 23.67 -20.26 -15.80
C ILE A 562 25.18 -20.09 -15.64
N HIS A 563 25.62 -19.62 -14.47
CA HIS A 563 27.03 -19.51 -14.13
C HIS A 563 27.23 -19.72 -12.63
N HIS A 564 28.26 -20.48 -12.26
CA HIS A 564 28.63 -20.75 -10.88
C HIS A 564 30.15 -20.84 -10.77
N SER A 565 30.72 -20.03 -9.91
CA SER A 565 32.14 -19.98 -9.55
C SER A 565 32.27 -19.63 -8.06
N ASP A 566 33.49 -19.60 -7.53
CA ASP A 566 33.72 -19.27 -6.11
C ASP A 566 33.32 -17.83 -5.75
N SER A 567 33.31 -16.91 -6.72
CA SER A 567 33.06 -15.47 -6.51
C SER A 567 31.77 -14.96 -7.15
N LEU A 568 31.14 -15.74 -8.03
CA LEU A 568 29.98 -15.29 -8.81
C LEU A 568 29.04 -16.45 -9.10
N GLY A 569 27.79 -16.31 -8.65
CA GLY A 569 26.66 -17.08 -9.12
C GLY A 569 25.72 -16.21 -9.94
N LEU A 570 25.31 -16.66 -11.13
CA LEU A 570 24.31 -16.00 -11.96
C LEU A 570 23.16 -16.95 -12.28
N ILE A 571 21.95 -16.41 -12.18
CA ILE A 571 20.70 -17.13 -12.45
C ILE A 571 19.91 -16.37 -13.51
N ALA A 572 19.39 -17.10 -14.49
CA ALA A 572 18.39 -16.60 -15.43
C ALA A 572 16.98 -16.88 -14.90
N VAL A 573 16.13 -15.87 -14.96
CA VAL A 573 14.71 -15.92 -14.56
C VAL A 573 13.88 -15.08 -15.52
N ASP A 574 12.58 -15.34 -15.63
CA ASP A 574 11.71 -14.49 -16.43
C ASP A 574 11.51 -13.09 -15.81
N ARG A 575 11.28 -12.10 -16.67
CA ARG A 575 11.09 -10.71 -16.24
C ARG A 575 9.70 -10.45 -15.63
N ASN A 576 8.73 -11.34 -15.85
CA ASN A 576 7.44 -11.29 -15.15
C ASN A 576 7.59 -11.58 -13.64
N THR A 577 8.58 -12.39 -13.26
CA THR A 577 8.95 -12.67 -11.86
C THR A 577 9.81 -11.55 -11.28
N VAL A 578 10.82 -11.09 -12.02
CA VAL A 578 11.71 -9.97 -11.62
C VAL A 578 11.42 -8.75 -12.48
N VAL A 579 10.42 -7.97 -12.06
CA VAL A 579 9.84 -6.87 -12.85
C VAL A 579 10.66 -5.59 -12.84
N VAL A 580 11.27 -5.23 -11.71
CA VAL A 580 12.05 -4.01 -11.49
C VAL A 580 13.32 -4.32 -10.71
N SER A 581 14.33 -3.46 -10.85
CA SER A 581 15.62 -3.64 -10.17
C SER A 581 15.53 -3.34 -8.66
N ILE A 582 14.57 -2.49 -8.26
CA ILE A 582 14.28 -2.16 -6.86
C ILE A 582 13.33 -3.18 -6.22
N SER A 583 13.84 -4.39 -6.03
CA SER A 583 13.10 -5.49 -5.40
C SER A 583 13.95 -6.23 -4.38
N ASP A 584 13.31 -6.84 -3.39
CA ASP A 584 13.99 -7.81 -2.52
C ASP A 584 13.74 -9.21 -3.04
N ILE A 585 14.81 -9.96 -3.24
CA ILE A 585 14.79 -11.27 -3.90
C ILE A 585 15.36 -12.30 -2.95
N MET A 586 14.59 -13.36 -2.71
CA MET A 586 15.08 -14.57 -2.07
C MET A 586 15.13 -15.70 -3.08
N VAL A 587 16.25 -16.41 -3.08
CA VAL A 587 16.51 -17.54 -3.97
C VAL A 587 16.60 -18.80 -3.13
N SER A 588 15.74 -19.77 -3.42
CA SER A 588 15.75 -21.11 -2.82
C SER A 588 16.26 -22.15 -3.81
N PHE A 589 17.24 -22.95 -3.43
CA PHE A 589 17.85 -23.94 -4.34
C PHE A 589 17.15 -25.31 -4.24
N ALA A 590 16.88 -25.95 -5.38
CA ALA A 590 16.27 -27.27 -5.42
C ALA A 590 17.23 -28.39 -4.94
N ALA A 591 18.53 -28.16 -5.13
CA ALA A 591 19.58 -29.11 -4.77
C ALA A 591 19.84 -29.17 -3.26
N TYR A 592 19.69 -28.02 -2.60
CA TYR A 592 20.00 -27.84 -1.19
C TYR A 592 19.02 -26.82 -0.60
N PRO A 593 18.23 -27.17 0.43
CA PRO A 593 17.13 -26.34 0.94
C PRO A 593 17.67 -25.18 1.77
N ILE A 594 18.32 -24.23 1.09
CA ILE A 594 18.79 -22.96 1.64
C ILE A 594 18.15 -21.83 0.86
N GLU A 595 17.92 -20.73 1.56
CA GLU A 595 17.35 -19.51 1.02
C GLU A 595 18.37 -18.38 1.22
N ILE A 596 18.83 -17.76 0.12
CA ILE A 596 19.82 -16.68 0.15
C ILE A 596 19.29 -15.45 -0.59
N PRO A 597 19.74 -14.24 -0.23
CA PRO A 597 19.37 -13.03 -0.95
C PRO A 597 19.98 -13.01 -2.35
N GLY A 598 19.21 -12.54 -3.33
CA GLY A 598 19.64 -12.28 -4.69
C GLY A 598 19.72 -10.78 -5.02
N GLU A 599 20.48 -10.43 -6.04
CA GLU A 599 20.61 -9.06 -6.54
C GLU A 599 20.35 -8.99 -8.06
N VAL A 600 19.46 -8.09 -8.48
CA VAL A 600 19.17 -7.89 -9.91
C VAL A 600 20.35 -7.20 -10.59
N ILE A 601 21.02 -7.91 -11.50
CA ILE A 601 22.13 -7.34 -12.28
C ILE A 601 21.62 -6.74 -13.58
N PHE A 602 20.68 -7.40 -14.23
CA PHE A 602 20.28 -7.07 -15.59
C PHE A 602 18.81 -7.40 -15.84
N LEU A 603 18.07 -6.44 -16.39
CA LEU A 603 16.70 -6.57 -16.89
C LEU A 603 16.74 -6.35 -18.40
N HIS A 604 16.39 -7.36 -19.20
CA HIS A 604 16.44 -7.20 -20.64
C HIS A 604 15.29 -6.29 -21.13
N PRO A 605 15.54 -5.22 -21.91
CA PRO A 605 14.51 -4.25 -22.31
C PRO A 605 13.32 -4.83 -23.08
N PHE A 606 13.56 -5.76 -24.02
CA PHE A 606 12.53 -6.35 -24.91
C PHE A 606 12.20 -7.82 -24.61
N HIS A 607 13.21 -8.68 -24.46
CA HIS A 607 13.02 -10.09 -24.12
C HIS A 607 12.66 -10.32 -22.65
N ASN A 608 11.78 -11.29 -22.40
CA ASN A 608 11.24 -11.60 -21.08
C ASN A 608 12.19 -12.38 -20.17
N PHE A 609 13.40 -11.86 -19.94
CA PHE A 609 14.33 -12.42 -18.97
C PHE A 609 15.07 -11.35 -18.16
N ALA A 610 15.52 -11.78 -16.99
CA ALA A 610 16.35 -11.03 -16.06
C ALA A 610 17.50 -11.93 -15.55
N LEU A 611 18.61 -11.30 -15.18
CA LEU A 611 19.75 -11.96 -14.56
C LEU A 611 19.90 -11.50 -13.11
N VAL A 612 19.96 -12.48 -12.21
CA VAL A 612 20.09 -12.26 -10.76
C VAL A 612 21.40 -12.88 -10.29
N ALA A 613 22.20 -12.09 -9.57
CA ALA A 613 23.38 -12.59 -8.85
C ALA A 613 22.99 -13.17 -7.51
N TYR A 614 23.79 -14.15 -7.08
CA TYR A 614 23.86 -14.56 -5.69
C TYR A 614 25.33 -14.70 -5.27
N ASP A 615 25.57 -14.67 -3.96
CA ASP A 615 26.89 -14.86 -3.36
C ASP A 615 27.11 -16.35 -3.03
N PRO A 616 27.99 -17.06 -3.75
CA PRO A 616 28.27 -18.47 -3.49
C PRO A 616 28.84 -18.75 -2.10
N SER A 617 29.50 -17.77 -1.47
CA SER A 617 30.09 -17.95 -0.13
C SER A 617 29.01 -18.15 0.96
N THR A 618 27.81 -17.62 0.74
CA THR A 618 26.67 -17.75 1.66
C THR A 618 26.05 -19.16 1.66
N LEU A 619 26.37 -19.98 0.66
CA LEU A 619 25.87 -21.35 0.55
C LEU A 619 26.58 -22.34 1.48
N GLY A 620 27.77 -21.99 1.99
CA GLY A 620 28.60 -22.88 2.82
C GLY A 620 28.83 -24.23 2.15
N VAL A 621 28.49 -25.32 2.83
CA VAL A 621 28.64 -26.70 2.32
C VAL A 621 27.82 -26.95 1.05
N GLY A 622 26.71 -26.23 0.88
CA GLY A 622 25.80 -26.35 -0.27
C GLY A 622 26.42 -25.90 -1.60
N ALA A 623 27.49 -25.11 -1.59
CA ALA A 623 28.18 -24.66 -2.80
C ALA A 623 28.69 -25.83 -3.65
N SER A 624 29.11 -26.94 -3.02
CA SER A 624 29.61 -28.14 -3.72
C SER A 624 28.52 -28.92 -4.48
N VAL A 625 27.25 -28.73 -4.11
CA VAL A 625 26.10 -29.45 -4.68
C VAL A 625 25.51 -28.68 -5.87
N ILE A 626 25.57 -27.35 -5.82
CA ILE A 626 25.01 -26.47 -6.85
C ILE A 626 25.93 -26.46 -8.07
N ARG A 627 25.34 -26.54 -9.27
CA ARG A 627 26.09 -26.55 -10.53
C ARG A 627 25.41 -25.66 -11.55
N ALA A 628 26.21 -24.98 -12.37
CA ALA A 628 25.70 -24.28 -13.53
C ALA A 628 25.19 -25.29 -14.58
N SER A 629 24.07 -24.97 -15.20
CA SER A 629 23.52 -25.75 -16.31
C SER A 629 24.39 -25.59 -17.57
N LYS A 630 24.48 -26.65 -18.37
CA LYS A 630 25.15 -26.58 -19.68
C LYS A 630 24.17 -26.00 -20.71
N LEU A 631 24.48 -24.81 -21.21
CA LEU A 631 23.66 -24.13 -22.22
C LEU A 631 23.97 -24.69 -23.61
N LEU A 632 22.93 -25.00 -24.38
CA LEU A 632 23.02 -25.46 -25.76
C LEU A 632 22.39 -24.41 -26.67
N THR A 633 23.22 -23.54 -27.24
CA THR A 633 22.78 -22.44 -28.12
C THR A 633 22.49 -22.90 -29.56
N GLU A 634 23.17 -23.95 -30.02
CA GLU A 634 23.00 -24.52 -31.36
C GLU A 634 22.89 -26.06 -31.34
N PRO A 635 22.11 -26.67 -32.26
CA PRO A 635 21.20 -26.01 -33.20
C PRO A 635 19.97 -25.42 -32.48
N ALA A 636 19.42 -24.34 -33.04
CA ALA A 636 18.16 -23.78 -32.55
C ALA A 636 17.02 -24.80 -32.68
N LEU A 637 16.11 -24.82 -31.70
CA LEU A 637 14.94 -25.70 -31.70
C LEU A 637 14.08 -25.46 -32.95
N ARG A 638 13.55 -26.52 -33.54
CA ARG A 638 12.65 -26.46 -34.70
C ARG A 638 11.33 -27.12 -34.39
N ARG A 639 10.32 -26.80 -35.20
CA ARG A 639 9.03 -27.47 -35.13
C ARG A 639 9.20 -28.99 -35.29
N GLY A 640 8.64 -29.75 -34.37
CA GLY A 640 8.75 -31.21 -34.33
C GLY A 640 9.89 -31.74 -33.46
N ASP A 641 10.78 -30.87 -32.96
CA ASP A 641 11.83 -31.30 -32.04
C ASP A 641 11.24 -31.76 -30.70
N SER A 642 11.80 -32.86 -30.17
CA SER A 642 11.42 -33.41 -28.88
C SER A 642 12.25 -32.76 -27.77
N VAL A 643 11.58 -32.22 -26.76
CA VAL A 643 12.20 -31.56 -25.60
C VAL A 643 11.66 -32.11 -24.28
N TYR A 644 12.44 -31.95 -23.21
CA TYR A 644 12.04 -32.23 -21.84
C TYR A 644 11.82 -30.92 -21.12
N LEU A 645 10.60 -30.71 -20.64
CA LEU A 645 10.24 -29.59 -19.79
C LEU A 645 10.43 -29.98 -18.34
N VAL A 646 11.46 -29.40 -17.71
CA VAL A 646 11.79 -29.61 -16.30
C VAL A 646 11.32 -28.40 -15.50
N ARG A 647 10.53 -28.64 -14.45
CA ARG A 647 9.92 -27.61 -13.62
C ARG A 647 10.14 -27.87 -12.13
N LEU A 648 10.05 -26.81 -11.35
CA LEU A 648 10.00 -26.86 -9.89
C LEU A 648 8.55 -26.77 -9.41
N ILE A 649 8.12 -27.72 -8.58
CA ILE A 649 6.87 -27.58 -7.81
C ILE A 649 7.14 -26.87 -6.49
N ASP A 650 6.09 -26.39 -5.81
CA ASP A 650 6.22 -25.59 -4.58
C ASP A 650 7.01 -26.26 -3.45
N SER A 651 7.05 -27.59 -3.41
CA SER A 651 7.84 -28.37 -2.46
C SER A 651 9.33 -28.48 -2.84
N LEU A 652 9.83 -27.65 -3.76
CA LEU A 652 11.19 -27.68 -4.33
C LEU A 652 11.58 -29.00 -5.02
N HIS A 653 10.61 -29.82 -5.41
CA HIS A 653 10.86 -31.02 -6.18
C HIS A 653 10.87 -30.71 -7.68
N ALA A 654 11.84 -31.26 -8.39
CA ALA A 654 11.86 -31.19 -9.84
C ALA A 654 10.86 -32.21 -10.42
N LYS A 655 10.16 -31.85 -11.49
CA LYS A 655 9.37 -32.75 -12.31
C LYS A 655 9.67 -32.52 -13.77
N SER A 656 9.85 -33.59 -14.52
CA SER A 656 10.10 -33.56 -15.95
C SER A 656 8.93 -34.13 -16.76
N ARG A 657 8.69 -33.58 -17.96
CA ARG A 657 7.74 -34.10 -18.94
C ARG A 657 8.35 -33.99 -20.33
N LYS A 658 8.21 -35.04 -21.15
CA LYS A 658 8.54 -35.01 -22.57
C LYS A 658 7.43 -34.29 -23.36
N SER A 659 7.82 -33.38 -24.23
CA SER A 659 6.93 -32.54 -25.06
C SER A 659 7.55 -32.31 -26.44
N ILE A 660 6.73 -31.83 -27.38
CA ILE A 660 7.15 -31.55 -28.75
C ILE A 660 6.96 -30.06 -29.04
N VAL A 661 7.94 -29.46 -29.72
CA VAL A 661 7.86 -28.07 -30.19
C VAL A 661 6.80 -27.98 -31.30
N THR A 662 5.74 -27.23 -31.05
CA THR A 662 4.61 -27.07 -31.99
C THR A 662 4.86 -25.95 -32.99
N ASN A 663 5.34 -24.81 -32.51
CA ASN A 663 5.53 -23.62 -33.33
C ASN A 663 6.59 -22.66 -32.78
N TRP A 664 7.06 -21.79 -33.66
CA TRP A 664 7.88 -20.61 -33.35
C TRP A 664 7.06 -19.38 -33.76
N GLN A 665 6.60 -18.61 -32.78
CA GLN A 665 5.68 -17.50 -33.05
C GLN A 665 6.15 -16.21 -32.38
N ALA A 666 5.93 -15.10 -33.08
CA ALA A 666 6.09 -13.76 -32.51
C ALA A 666 5.02 -13.52 -31.44
N VAL A 667 5.44 -13.13 -30.24
CA VAL A 667 4.52 -12.76 -29.18
C VAL A 667 3.99 -11.36 -29.43
N ASN A 668 2.67 -11.21 -29.45
CA ASN A 668 1.99 -9.92 -29.51
C ASN A 668 1.17 -9.70 -28.24
N ILE A 669 1.63 -8.78 -27.38
CA ILE A 669 0.96 -8.41 -26.14
C ILE A 669 0.49 -6.97 -26.29
N CYS A 670 -0.82 -6.76 -26.14
CA CYS A 670 -1.42 -5.43 -26.15
C CYS A 670 -0.94 -4.61 -24.94
N SER A 671 -0.92 -3.28 -25.10
CA SER A 671 -0.66 -2.38 -23.98
C SER A 671 -1.78 -2.47 -22.92
N SER A 672 -1.40 -2.36 -21.65
CA SER A 672 -2.31 -2.32 -20.50
C SER A 672 -2.77 -0.89 -20.16
N ASP A 673 -3.83 -0.77 -19.36
CA ASP A 673 -4.36 0.55 -18.92
C ASP A 673 -3.30 1.36 -18.16
N PHE A 674 -2.53 0.65 -17.33
CA PHE A 674 -1.29 1.17 -16.73
C PHE A 674 -0.13 0.62 -17.55
N PRO A 675 0.59 1.45 -18.32
CA PRO A 675 1.71 0.98 -19.13
C PRO A 675 2.72 0.26 -18.25
N ARG A 676 3.04 -0.98 -18.59
CA ARG A 676 4.00 -1.82 -17.86
C ARG A 676 4.84 -2.62 -18.85
N TYR A 677 5.92 -3.21 -18.36
CA TYR A 677 6.78 -4.06 -19.19
C TYR A 677 5.97 -5.15 -19.91
N ARG A 678 6.24 -5.32 -21.20
CA ARG A 678 5.76 -6.41 -22.04
C ARG A 678 6.87 -6.85 -22.99
N ALA A 679 6.87 -8.13 -23.33
CA ALA A 679 7.78 -8.63 -24.35
C ALA A 679 7.37 -8.06 -25.72
N ILE A 680 8.33 -7.49 -26.45
CA ILE A 680 8.13 -6.97 -27.81
C ILE A 680 9.26 -7.46 -28.71
N ASN A 681 8.98 -7.60 -30.01
CA ASN A 681 9.97 -8.08 -30.99
C ASN A 681 10.63 -9.41 -30.59
N THR A 682 9.89 -10.27 -29.88
CA THR A 682 10.38 -11.55 -29.37
C THR A 682 9.67 -12.70 -30.06
N GLU A 683 10.45 -13.63 -30.61
CA GLU A 683 9.97 -14.95 -31.02
C GLU A 683 10.07 -15.91 -29.84
N VAL A 684 9.01 -16.69 -29.61
CA VAL A 684 8.95 -17.68 -28.54
C VAL A 684 8.60 -19.05 -29.06
N ILE A 685 8.94 -20.05 -28.26
CA ILE A 685 8.75 -21.47 -28.54
C ILE A 685 7.47 -21.94 -27.84
N GLU A 686 6.56 -22.51 -28.62
CA GLU A 686 5.35 -23.14 -28.10
C GLU A 686 5.49 -24.67 -28.07
N LEU A 687 4.75 -25.29 -27.14
CA LEU A 687 4.71 -26.73 -26.94
C LEU A 687 3.31 -27.28 -27.14
N ASP A 688 3.23 -28.59 -27.32
CA ASP A 688 2.02 -29.41 -27.49
C ASP A 688 1.16 -29.58 -26.21
N THR A 689 1.25 -28.66 -25.26
CA THR A 689 0.63 -28.80 -23.94
C THR A 689 -0.77 -28.20 -23.84
N ASP A 690 -1.68 -28.91 -23.16
CA ASP A 690 -2.94 -28.33 -22.67
C ASP A 690 -2.64 -27.14 -21.75
N SER A 691 -3.43 -26.07 -21.91
CA SER A 691 -3.35 -24.75 -21.27
C SER A 691 -3.46 -24.71 -19.73
N VAL A 692 -3.17 -25.80 -19.04
CA VAL A 692 -3.35 -25.99 -17.57
C VAL A 692 -2.03 -25.79 -16.79
N ILE A 693 -0.88 -25.66 -17.46
CA ILE A 693 0.42 -25.66 -16.76
C ILE A 693 1.07 -24.27 -16.76
N GLU A 694 0.71 -23.45 -15.78
CA GLU A 694 1.14 -22.04 -15.62
C GLU A 694 2.53 -21.86 -14.95
N LEU A 695 3.22 -22.95 -14.57
CA LEU A 695 4.48 -22.86 -13.82
C LEU A 695 5.71 -22.78 -14.74
N SER A 696 6.60 -21.83 -14.43
CA SER A 696 7.91 -21.59 -15.06
C SER A 696 8.90 -22.75 -14.87
N GLY A 697 9.91 -22.85 -15.74
CA GLY A 697 10.92 -23.91 -15.71
C GLY A 697 11.96 -23.78 -16.82
N VAL A 698 12.47 -24.91 -17.33
CA VAL A 698 13.44 -24.94 -18.44
C VAL A 698 13.13 -26.05 -19.44
N LEU A 699 13.50 -25.81 -20.70
CA LEU A 699 13.46 -26.81 -21.78
C LEU A 699 14.86 -27.36 -22.01
N THR A 700 14.95 -28.69 -22.07
CA THR A 700 16.21 -29.41 -22.20
C THR A 700 16.12 -30.52 -23.23
N ASP A 701 17.29 -31.00 -23.66
CA ASP A 701 17.37 -32.27 -24.36
C ASP A 701 17.34 -33.47 -23.40
N GLU A 702 17.48 -34.68 -23.95
CA GLU A 702 17.55 -35.93 -23.19
C GLU A 702 18.76 -36.01 -22.23
N GLN A 703 19.82 -35.24 -22.48
CA GLN A 703 21.03 -35.21 -21.66
C GLN A 703 20.97 -34.13 -20.57
N GLY A 704 19.89 -33.34 -20.50
CA GLY A 704 19.76 -32.24 -19.53
C GLY A 704 20.59 -31.00 -19.88
N ARG A 705 20.87 -30.75 -21.17
CA ARG A 705 21.41 -29.47 -21.64
C ARG A 705 20.27 -28.49 -21.90
N VAL A 706 20.38 -27.26 -21.41
CA VAL A 706 19.30 -26.25 -21.50
C VAL A 706 19.29 -25.61 -22.87
N GLN A 707 18.13 -25.65 -23.55
CA GLN A 707 17.92 -25.08 -24.88
C GLN A 707 17.04 -23.82 -24.84
N ALA A 708 16.16 -23.69 -23.85
CA ALA A 708 15.32 -22.52 -23.64
C ALA A 708 14.86 -22.38 -22.19
N LEU A 709 14.57 -21.15 -21.76
CA LEU A 709 13.91 -20.83 -20.50
C LEU A 709 12.40 -20.92 -20.68
N TRP A 710 11.69 -21.68 -19.85
CA TRP A 710 10.22 -21.73 -19.88
C TRP A 710 9.66 -20.63 -18.96
N ALA A 711 9.34 -19.50 -19.57
CA ALA A 711 9.11 -18.22 -18.89
C ALA A 711 7.62 -17.85 -18.84
N SER A 712 7.19 -17.29 -17.71
CA SER A 712 5.84 -16.71 -17.55
C SER A 712 5.77 -15.32 -18.15
N ILE A 713 4.69 -15.02 -18.87
CA ILE A 713 4.35 -13.72 -19.44
C ILE A 713 2.97 -13.30 -18.93
N SER A 714 2.84 -12.03 -18.53
CA SER A 714 1.55 -11.45 -18.14
C SER A 714 0.98 -10.59 -19.27
N SER A 715 -0.33 -10.72 -19.51
CA SER A 715 -1.12 -9.91 -20.44
C SER A 715 -2.45 -9.51 -19.80
N GLN A 716 -2.95 -8.31 -20.09
CA GLN A 716 -4.28 -7.85 -19.65
C GLN A 716 -5.29 -8.17 -20.76
N LEU A 717 -6.28 -9.02 -20.47
CA LEU A 717 -7.33 -9.37 -21.44
C LEU A 717 -8.46 -8.33 -21.43
N PHE A 718 -8.91 -7.94 -22.63
CA PHE A 718 -10.08 -7.09 -22.82
C PHE A 718 -11.27 -7.93 -23.34
N GLY A 719 -12.46 -7.75 -22.78
CA GLY A 719 -13.72 -8.09 -23.47
C GLY A 719 -14.60 -9.25 -22.97
N CYS A 720 -14.43 -9.81 -21.77
CA CYS A 720 -15.28 -10.91 -21.28
C CYS A 720 -15.80 -10.76 -19.83
N GLY A 721 -16.11 -9.54 -19.37
CA GLY A 721 -16.73 -9.31 -18.05
C GLY A 721 -15.89 -9.73 -16.84
N LYS A 722 -14.66 -10.21 -17.06
CA LYS A 722 -13.61 -10.43 -16.08
C LYS A 722 -12.42 -9.57 -16.49
N GLU A 723 -12.35 -8.36 -15.95
CA GLU A 723 -11.10 -7.60 -15.92
C GLU A 723 -10.13 -8.38 -15.02
N GLY A 724 -9.00 -8.82 -15.58
CA GLY A 724 -8.01 -9.58 -14.82
C GLY A 724 -6.73 -9.82 -15.61
N ASP A 725 -5.62 -9.89 -14.88
CA ASP A 725 -4.33 -10.29 -15.44
C ASP A 725 -4.38 -11.77 -15.83
N HIS A 726 -4.07 -12.07 -17.09
CA HIS A 726 -3.87 -13.42 -17.58
C HIS A 726 -2.37 -13.71 -17.66
N GLN A 727 -1.95 -14.87 -17.20
CA GLN A 727 -0.58 -15.34 -17.31
C GLN A 727 -0.53 -16.58 -18.19
N PHE A 728 0.43 -16.61 -19.10
CA PHE A 728 0.72 -17.78 -19.93
C PHE A 728 2.23 -18.00 -19.98
N VAL A 729 2.66 -19.20 -20.37
CA VAL A 729 4.07 -19.59 -20.34
C VAL A 729 4.56 -19.97 -21.74
N VAL A 730 5.78 -19.56 -22.06
CA VAL A 730 6.41 -19.77 -23.37
C VAL A 730 7.89 -20.04 -23.25
N GLY A 731 8.49 -20.67 -24.25
CA GLY A 731 9.94 -20.92 -24.28
C GLY A 731 10.71 -19.74 -24.86
N ILE A 732 11.62 -19.16 -24.08
CA ILE A 732 12.57 -18.14 -24.53
C ILE A 732 13.88 -18.84 -24.90
N PRO A 733 14.35 -18.73 -26.15
CA PRO A 733 15.58 -19.38 -26.60
C PRO A 733 16.80 -19.01 -25.75
N ILE A 734 17.64 -20.00 -25.41
CA ILE A 734 18.77 -19.79 -24.50
C ILE A 734 19.90 -18.95 -25.11
N TYR A 735 19.98 -18.86 -26.45
CA TYR A 735 21.02 -18.07 -27.12
C TYR A 735 20.94 -16.58 -26.78
N LEU A 736 19.73 -16.02 -26.57
CA LEU A 736 19.52 -14.63 -26.16
C LEU A 736 20.17 -14.36 -24.78
N ILE A 737 20.07 -15.34 -23.89
CA ILE A 737 20.63 -15.26 -22.54
C ILE A 737 22.16 -15.48 -22.60
N SER A 738 22.63 -16.42 -23.42
CA SER A 738 24.07 -16.71 -23.60
C SER A 738 24.84 -15.49 -24.10
N GLN A 739 24.28 -14.73 -25.05
CA GLN A 739 24.91 -13.52 -25.58
C GLN A 739 25.19 -12.46 -24.49
N VAL A 740 24.22 -12.24 -23.60
CA VAL A 740 24.41 -11.30 -22.47
C VAL A 740 25.35 -11.89 -21.42
N LEU A 741 25.24 -13.19 -21.14
CA LEU A 741 26.10 -13.89 -20.19
C LEU A 741 27.58 -13.82 -20.60
N GLU A 742 27.89 -14.10 -21.86
CA GLU A 742 29.26 -14.04 -22.40
C GLU A 742 29.82 -12.62 -22.32
N LYS A 743 29.00 -11.60 -22.58
CA LYS A 743 29.39 -10.18 -22.42
C LYS A 743 29.73 -9.84 -20.97
N ILE A 744 28.95 -10.32 -20.00
CA ILE A 744 29.22 -10.15 -18.55
C ILE A 744 30.51 -10.86 -18.14
N ILE A 745 30.73 -12.10 -18.60
CA ILE A 745 31.90 -12.90 -18.23
C ILE A 745 33.18 -12.36 -18.88
N SER A 746 33.12 -11.94 -20.15
CA SER A 746 34.26 -11.41 -20.90
C SER A 746 34.67 -9.99 -20.49
N GLY A 747 33.82 -9.27 -19.75
CA GLY A 747 34.12 -7.94 -19.25
C GLY A 747 34.01 -6.84 -20.30
N THR A 748 32.99 -6.91 -21.17
CA THR A 748 32.77 -5.87 -22.19
C THR A 748 32.52 -4.49 -21.57
N PRO A 749 32.90 -3.38 -22.25
CA PRO A 749 32.70 -2.04 -21.71
C PRO A 749 31.23 -1.74 -21.41
N GLY A 750 30.96 -1.26 -20.20
CA GLY A 750 29.63 -0.91 -19.72
C GLY A 750 29.68 -0.32 -18.31
N PRO A 751 28.55 0.11 -17.74
CA PRO A 751 28.51 0.64 -16.38
C PRO A 751 29.04 -0.41 -15.40
N PHE A 752 29.95 0.01 -14.52
CA PHE A 752 30.42 -0.85 -13.44
C PHE A 752 29.33 -1.03 -12.39
N ARG A 753 29.20 -2.26 -11.91
CA ARG A 753 28.40 -2.62 -10.75
C ARG A 753 29.23 -3.42 -9.76
N LEU A 754 28.96 -3.22 -8.48
CA LEU A 754 29.52 -4.03 -7.41
C LEU A 754 28.68 -5.31 -7.28
N ILE A 755 29.26 -6.46 -7.64
CA ILE A 755 28.60 -7.77 -7.53
C ILE A 755 29.43 -8.63 -6.59
N ASN A 756 28.86 -9.07 -5.46
CA ASN A 756 29.55 -9.81 -4.40
C ASN A 756 30.85 -9.12 -3.94
N GLY A 757 30.85 -7.78 -3.86
CA GLY A 757 32.02 -6.99 -3.47
C GLY A 757 33.08 -6.76 -4.56
N ILE A 758 32.87 -7.28 -5.78
CA ILE A 758 33.78 -7.14 -6.91
C ILE A 758 33.17 -6.21 -7.96
N ARG A 759 33.90 -5.19 -8.41
CA ARG A 759 33.47 -4.33 -9.52
C ARG A 759 33.52 -5.10 -10.83
N ARG A 760 32.39 -5.24 -11.50
CA ARG A 760 32.23 -5.92 -12.80
C ARG A 760 31.47 -5.01 -13.76
N PRO A 761 31.85 -4.95 -15.05
CA PRO A 761 31.08 -4.20 -16.02
C PRO A 761 29.83 -5.00 -16.42
N VAL A 762 28.70 -4.30 -16.55
CA VAL A 762 27.45 -4.85 -17.08
C VAL A 762 27.26 -4.35 -18.50
N PRO A 763 26.97 -5.21 -19.49
CA PRO A 763 26.95 -4.79 -20.88
C PRO A 763 25.75 -3.91 -21.21
N PHE A 764 25.98 -2.99 -22.15
CA PHE A 764 24.89 -2.35 -22.89
C PHE A 764 24.29 -3.32 -23.90
N VAL A 765 22.99 -3.19 -24.13
CA VAL A 765 22.32 -3.85 -25.25
C VAL A 765 21.89 -2.77 -26.24
N ARG A 766 22.38 -2.90 -27.47
CA ARG A 766 22.02 -2.04 -28.58
C ARG A 766 20.77 -2.59 -29.25
N LEU A 767 19.73 -1.77 -29.30
CA LEU A 767 18.41 -2.15 -29.80
C LEU A 767 17.87 -1.10 -30.78
N LEU A 768 16.96 -1.53 -31.63
CA LEU A 768 16.11 -0.65 -32.43
C LEU A 768 14.79 -0.44 -31.65
N GLU A 769 14.56 0.73 -31.07
CA GLU A 769 13.35 1.02 -30.28
C GLU A 769 12.11 1.30 -31.14
N VAL A 770 11.74 0.28 -31.90
CA VAL A 770 10.56 0.24 -32.75
C VAL A 770 9.82 -1.04 -32.46
N GLU A 771 8.50 -0.96 -32.36
CA GLU A 771 7.65 -2.13 -32.25
C GLU A 771 7.30 -2.66 -33.64
N ILE A 772 7.56 -3.95 -33.86
CA ILE A 772 7.53 -4.59 -35.17
C ILE A 772 6.63 -5.82 -35.10
N TYR A 773 5.81 -6.00 -36.12
CA TYR A 773 4.92 -7.14 -36.27
C TYR A 773 5.22 -7.91 -37.57
N PRO A 774 5.22 -9.26 -37.56
CA PRO A 774 5.39 -10.03 -38.77
C PRO A 774 4.10 -10.04 -39.61
N THR A 775 4.23 -9.61 -40.86
CA THR A 775 3.14 -9.58 -41.85
C THR A 775 3.41 -10.64 -42.92
N SER A 776 2.40 -11.43 -43.28
CA SER A 776 2.57 -12.50 -44.28
C SER A 776 2.92 -11.91 -45.66
N LEU A 777 3.72 -12.64 -46.46
CA LEU A 777 4.06 -12.17 -47.83
C LEU A 777 2.82 -12.02 -48.72
N THR A 778 1.77 -12.81 -48.50
CA THR A 778 0.48 -12.67 -49.20
C THR A 778 -0.16 -11.32 -48.92
N GLU A 779 -0.17 -10.91 -47.66
CA GLU A 779 -0.71 -9.63 -47.23
C GLU A 779 0.18 -8.47 -47.68
N ALA A 780 1.50 -8.61 -47.55
CA ALA A 780 2.46 -7.63 -48.05
C ALA A 780 2.32 -7.37 -49.57
N ARG A 781 2.02 -8.42 -50.35
CA ARG A 781 1.74 -8.30 -51.78
C ARG A 781 0.48 -7.46 -52.07
N SER A 782 -0.52 -7.55 -51.20
CA SER A 782 -1.74 -6.72 -51.32
C SER A 782 -1.47 -5.24 -51.07
N TYR A 783 -0.44 -4.92 -50.28
CA TYR A 783 0.08 -3.56 -50.10
C TYR A 783 0.99 -3.08 -51.26
N GLY A 784 1.21 -3.89 -52.29
CA GLY A 784 1.97 -3.51 -53.49
C GLY A 784 3.46 -3.86 -53.45
N LEU A 785 3.89 -4.75 -52.56
CA LEU A 785 5.27 -5.23 -52.53
C LEU A 785 5.64 -5.93 -53.85
N SER A 786 6.77 -5.57 -54.45
CA SER A 786 7.21 -6.11 -55.75
C SER A 786 7.48 -7.62 -55.69
N ASP A 787 7.19 -8.34 -56.78
CA ASP A 787 7.43 -9.79 -56.87
C ASP A 787 8.93 -10.15 -56.65
N ARG A 788 9.86 -9.24 -56.99
CA ARG A 788 11.31 -9.41 -56.74
C ARG A 788 11.61 -9.56 -55.23
N TRP A 789 11.00 -8.72 -54.40
CA TRP A 789 11.21 -8.76 -52.95
C TRP A 789 10.49 -9.93 -52.30
N VAL A 790 9.28 -10.28 -52.79
CA VAL A 790 8.57 -11.48 -52.35
C VAL A 790 9.43 -12.73 -52.57
N GLN A 791 10.03 -12.88 -53.76
CA GLN A 791 10.92 -13.99 -54.06
C GLN A 791 12.18 -13.97 -53.18
N ALA A 792 12.81 -12.81 -53.00
CA ALA A 792 14.02 -12.70 -52.17
C ALA A 792 13.78 -13.04 -50.69
N LEU A 793 12.61 -12.70 -50.15
CA LEU A 793 12.24 -13.01 -48.76
C LEU A 793 11.82 -14.49 -48.59
N ASP A 794 11.09 -15.05 -49.55
CA ASP A 794 10.71 -16.48 -49.56
C ASP A 794 11.94 -17.40 -49.72
N GLU A 795 12.91 -17.00 -50.55
CA GLU A 795 14.20 -17.72 -50.67
C GLU A 795 15.02 -17.68 -49.37
N LYS A 796 14.92 -16.59 -48.59
CA LYS A 796 15.63 -16.47 -47.31
C LYS A 796 15.00 -17.30 -46.20
N ASP A 797 13.67 -17.26 -46.07
CA ASP A 797 12.91 -17.99 -45.04
C ASP A 797 11.65 -18.64 -45.63
N PRO A 798 11.79 -19.82 -46.26
CA PRO A 798 10.69 -20.50 -46.94
C PRO A 798 9.65 -21.09 -45.98
N GLU A 799 9.95 -21.15 -44.67
CA GLU A 799 9.04 -21.65 -43.64
C GLU A 799 8.10 -20.54 -43.16
N ARG A 800 8.62 -19.38 -42.75
CA ARG A 800 7.81 -18.29 -42.19
C ARG A 800 7.11 -17.43 -43.23
N ARG A 801 7.76 -17.20 -44.39
CA ARG A 801 7.20 -16.41 -45.51
C ARG A 801 6.56 -15.09 -45.06
N GLN A 802 7.35 -14.28 -44.36
CA GLN A 802 6.90 -13.02 -43.74
C GLN A 802 7.85 -11.86 -44.05
N VAL A 803 7.32 -10.65 -43.91
CA VAL A 803 8.06 -9.39 -43.86
C VAL A 803 7.77 -8.71 -42.53
N LEU A 804 8.72 -7.93 -42.02
CA LEU A 804 8.56 -7.23 -40.75
C LEU A 804 7.97 -5.83 -40.98
N GLN A 805 6.83 -5.55 -40.37
CA GLN A 805 6.12 -4.27 -40.47
C GLN A 805 6.22 -3.47 -39.16
N VAL A 806 6.47 -2.18 -39.26
CA VAL A 806 6.49 -1.26 -38.11
C VAL A 806 5.06 -0.96 -37.67
N ILE A 807 4.74 -1.22 -36.39
CA ILE A 807 3.44 -0.90 -35.79
C ILE A 807 3.50 0.30 -34.85
N GLY A 808 4.69 0.67 -34.37
CA GLY A 808 4.85 1.87 -33.55
C GLY A 808 6.32 2.17 -33.31
N CYS A 809 6.66 3.44 -33.12
CA CYS A 809 8.00 3.85 -32.73
C CYS A 809 8.00 4.36 -31.29
N PHE A 810 9.03 4.03 -30.52
CA PHE A 810 9.15 4.55 -29.17
C PHE A 810 9.39 6.05 -29.22
N ALA A 811 8.62 6.80 -28.45
CA ALA A 811 8.77 8.24 -28.39
C ALA A 811 10.17 8.62 -27.85
N GLY A 812 10.82 9.56 -28.55
CA GLY A 812 12.19 10.01 -28.26
C GLY A 812 13.29 9.02 -28.66
N SER A 813 13.00 7.95 -29.42
CA SER A 813 14.02 7.05 -29.96
C SER A 813 14.77 7.69 -31.15
N LYS A 814 16.01 7.26 -31.38
CA LYS A 814 16.78 7.60 -32.60
C LYS A 814 16.25 6.94 -33.87
N ALA A 815 15.27 6.04 -33.74
CA ALA A 815 14.60 5.38 -34.85
C ALA A 815 13.36 6.15 -35.37
N GLU A 816 13.15 7.39 -34.93
CA GLU A 816 12.00 8.24 -35.30
C GLU A 816 11.80 8.49 -36.80
N THR A 817 12.80 8.17 -37.64
CA THR A 817 12.70 8.20 -39.10
C THR A 817 11.76 7.15 -39.69
N LEU A 818 11.53 6.06 -38.95
CA LEU A 818 10.58 5.01 -39.31
C LEU A 818 9.16 5.45 -38.95
N LEU A 819 8.19 5.08 -39.79
CA LEU A 819 6.78 5.42 -39.62
C LEU A 819 5.96 4.13 -39.48
N GLU A 820 4.81 4.26 -38.81
CA GLU A 820 3.82 3.19 -38.74
C GLU A 820 3.40 2.74 -40.14
N GLY A 821 3.40 1.43 -40.37
CA GLY A 821 3.08 0.80 -41.65
C GLY A 821 4.30 0.48 -42.52
N ASP A 822 5.49 1.01 -42.23
CA ASP A 822 6.71 0.71 -42.99
C ASP A 822 7.04 -0.79 -42.95
N MET A 823 7.35 -1.37 -44.11
CA MET A 823 7.85 -2.75 -44.19
C MET A 823 9.37 -2.76 -44.35
N ILE A 824 10.07 -3.44 -43.46
CA ILE A 824 11.52 -3.54 -43.47
C ILE A 824 11.95 -4.71 -44.36
N LEU A 825 12.64 -4.41 -45.46
CA LEU A 825 13.02 -5.39 -46.47
C LEU A 825 14.44 -5.91 -46.27
N ALA A 826 15.40 -5.00 -46.01
CA ALA A 826 16.81 -5.35 -45.88
C ALA A 826 17.55 -4.40 -44.94
N ILE A 827 18.62 -4.90 -44.32
CA ILE A 827 19.60 -4.12 -43.57
C ILE A 827 20.97 -4.37 -44.19
N ASP A 828 21.71 -3.29 -44.49
CA ASP A 828 22.99 -3.35 -45.21
C ASP A 828 22.89 -4.15 -46.52
N LYS A 829 21.78 -3.96 -47.24
CA LYS A 829 21.42 -4.67 -48.49
C LYS A 829 21.26 -6.19 -48.35
N LYS A 830 21.19 -6.72 -47.12
CA LYS A 830 20.86 -8.13 -46.85
C LYS A 830 19.38 -8.23 -46.46
N PRO A 831 18.57 -9.07 -47.15
CA PRO A 831 17.17 -9.26 -46.80
C PRO A 831 17.01 -9.69 -45.34
N ILE A 832 15.94 -9.27 -44.66
CA ILE A 832 15.62 -9.68 -43.28
C ILE A 832 14.21 -10.27 -43.19
N THR A 833 14.03 -11.30 -42.36
CA THR A 833 12.74 -12.03 -42.25
C THR A 833 12.31 -12.29 -40.80
N CYS A 834 13.20 -12.12 -39.82
CA CYS A 834 12.94 -12.39 -38.41
C CYS A 834 13.58 -11.34 -37.49
N PHE A 835 13.11 -11.23 -36.24
CA PHE A 835 13.66 -10.25 -35.29
C PHE A 835 15.14 -10.47 -35.02
N LEU A 836 15.59 -11.73 -35.00
CA LEU A 836 16.99 -12.10 -34.80
C LEU A 836 17.93 -11.50 -35.87
N ASP A 837 17.46 -11.31 -37.10
CA ASP A 837 18.25 -10.63 -38.14
C ASP A 837 18.57 -9.18 -37.77
N ILE A 838 17.59 -8.47 -37.21
CA ILE A 838 17.72 -7.07 -36.77
C ILE A 838 18.68 -7.00 -35.59
N GLU A 839 18.53 -7.90 -34.62
CA GLU A 839 19.40 -7.95 -33.45
C GLU A 839 20.85 -8.26 -33.82
N ASN A 840 21.07 -9.22 -34.72
CA ASN A 840 22.40 -9.53 -35.24
C ASN A 840 23.00 -8.34 -36.00
N ALA A 841 22.20 -7.54 -36.71
CA ALA A 841 22.66 -6.31 -37.36
C ALA A 841 23.04 -5.24 -36.31
N CYS A 842 22.23 -5.05 -35.27
CA CYS A 842 22.53 -4.15 -34.16
C CYS A 842 23.83 -4.56 -33.45
N GLN A 843 24.01 -5.85 -33.15
CA GLN A 843 25.19 -6.36 -32.46
C GLN A 843 26.49 -6.20 -33.27
N LYS A 844 26.43 -6.30 -34.60
CA LYS A 844 27.61 -6.06 -35.46
C LYS A 844 28.16 -4.64 -35.30
N LEU A 845 27.31 -3.66 -35.02
CA LEU A 845 27.73 -2.27 -34.79
C LEU A 845 28.58 -2.12 -33.53
N ASP A 846 28.44 -3.01 -32.54
CA ASP A 846 29.25 -3.00 -31.31
C ASP A 846 30.72 -3.40 -31.57
N HIS A 847 30.99 -4.16 -32.64
CA HIS A 847 32.33 -4.63 -32.98
C HIS A 847 33.09 -3.71 -33.96
N SER A 848 32.39 -2.82 -34.65
CA SER A 848 33.00 -1.83 -35.56
C SER A 848 33.47 -0.60 -34.80
N VAL A 849 34.79 -0.46 -34.64
CA VAL A 849 35.42 0.72 -34.05
C VAL A 849 35.10 1.96 -34.90
N GLY A 850 34.33 2.90 -34.34
CA GLY A 850 33.93 4.14 -35.01
C GLY A 850 32.55 4.11 -35.70
N SER A 851 31.66 3.17 -35.36
CA SER A 851 30.27 3.22 -35.86
C SER A 851 29.45 4.31 -35.17
N ASP A 852 28.76 5.14 -35.95
CA ASP A 852 27.85 6.17 -35.45
C ASP A 852 26.54 5.58 -34.85
N GLY A 853 26.48 4.24 -34.70
CA GLY A 853 25.29 3.54 -34.21
C GLY A 853 24.11 3.56 -35.19
N MET A 854 24.38 3.74 -36.48
CA MET A 854 23.37 3.86 -37.53
C MET A 854 23.29 2.58 -38.37
N LEU A 855 22.08 2.20 -38.77
CA LEU A 855 21.78 1.09 -39.68
C LEU A 855 21.31 1.64 -41.03
N ASN A 856 21.81 1.06 -42.12
CA ASN A 856 21.30 1.35 -43.45
C ASN A 856 20.15 0.37 -43.78
N MET A 857 18.92 0.87 -43.74
CA MET A 857 17.71 0.06 -43.88
C MET A 857 17.02 0.37 -45.20
N THR A 858 16.72 -0.68 -45.98
CA THR A 858 15.84 -0.60 -47.15
C THR A 858 14.43 -0.94 -46.70
N ILE A 859 13.52 0.02 -46.81
CA ILE A 859 12.11 -0.11 -46.42
C ILE A 859 11.18 0.03 -47.63
N PHE A 860 9.95 -0.43 -47.47
CA PHE A 860 8.84 -0.19 -48.38
C PHE A 860 7.77 0.65 -47.70
N ARG A 861 7.51 1.83 -48.27
CA ARG A 861 6.54 2.82 -47.78
C ARG A 861 5.69 3.30 -48.96
N GLU A 862 4.37 3.20 -48.84
CA GLU A 862 3.41 3.71 -49.83
C GLU A 862 3.73 3.32 -51.30
N GLY A 863 4.12 2.06 -51.55
CA GLY A 863 4.40 1.58 -52.90
C GLY A 863 5.82 1.86 -53.41
N LYS A 864 6.70 2.48 -52.62
CA LYS A 864 8.08 2.83 -53.01
C LYS A 864 9.12 2.18 -52.10
N GLU A 865 10.22 1.76 -52.71
CA GLU A 865 11.44 1.35 -52.01
C GLU A 865 12.24 2.60 -51.61
N ILE A 866 12.62 2.69 -50.34
CA ILE A 866 13.35 3.83 -49.76
C ILE A 866 14.51 3.30 -48.93
N ASP A 867 15.71 3.81 -49.17
CA ASP A 867 16.87 3.59 -48.29
C ASP A 867 16.91 4.69 -47.23
N LEU A 868 16.94 4.29 -45.96
CA LEU A 868 16.99 5.18 -44.80
C LEU A 868 18.17 4.84 -43.90
N ILE A 869 18.74 5.87 -43.28
CA ILE A 869 19.70 5.72 -42.20
C ILE A 869 18.92 5.84 -40.90
N VAL A 870 18.92 4.78 -40.09
CA VAL A 870 18.13 4.68 -38.86
C VAL A 870 19.06 4.50 -37.67
N GLY A 871 18.88 5.29 -36.61
CA GLY A 871 19.71 5.21 -35.41
C GLY A 871 19.31 4.07 -34.48
N THR A 872 20.30 3.55 -33.74
CA THR A 872 20.10 2.55 -32.68
C THR A 872 20.39 3.12 -31.30
N ASP A 873 19.64 2.64 -30.31
CA ASP A 873 19.74 3.07 -28.92
C ASP A 873 20.51 2.04 -28.10
N ALA A 874 21.46 2.50 -27.28
CA ALA A 874 22.22 1.66 -26.35
C ALA A 874 21.59 1.80 -24.96
N ILE A 875 21.01 0.72 -24.46
CA ILE A 875 20.23 0.70 -23.22
C ILE A 875 20.98 -0.13 -22.18
N ASP A 876 21.01 0.36 -20.93
CA ASP A 876 21.54 -0.41 -19.80
C ASP A 876 20.48 -1.37 -19.25
N GLY A 877 20.92 -2.45 -18.60
CA GLY A 877 20.01 -3.43 -18.00
C GLY A 877 19.41 -3.00 -16.67
N ASN A 878 19.47 -1.72 -16.29
CA ASN A 878 19.15 -1.29 -14.92
C ASN A 878 17.68 -0.94 -14.74
N GLY A 879 16.98 -0.63 -15.82
CA GLY A 879 15.63 -0.07 -15.79
C GLY A 879 15.64 1.32 -15.15
N THR A 880 14.55 1.69 -14.47
CA THR A 880 14.47 2.97 -13.76
C THR A 880 15.42 2.99 -12.55
N THR A 881 16.31 3.99 -12.50
CA THR A 881 17.35 4.15 -11.47
C THR A 881 17.06 5.27 -10.46
N ARG A 882 16.02 6.07 -10.69
CA ARG A 882 15.68 7.20 -9.84
C ARG A 882 14.18 7.45 -9.77
N MET A 883 13.70 7.78 -8.58
CA MET A 883 12.33 8.26 -8.36
C MET A 883 12.27 9.29 -7.23
N VAL A 884 11.22 10.11 -7.26
CA VAL A 884 10.99 11.18 -6.27
C VAL A 884 9.58 11.04 -5.71
N ASN A 885 9.45 11.19 -4.40
CA ASN A 885 8.16 11.40 -3.74
C ASN A 885 7.96 12.89 -3.45
N TRP A 886 6.89 13.45 -3.98
CA TRP A 886 6.45 14.82 -3.71
C TRP A 886 4.96 14.82 -3.38
N CYS A 887 4.54 15.36 -2.24
CA CYS A 887 3.12 15.43 -1.85
C CYS A 887 2.35 14.09 -1.93
N GLY A 888 3.06 12.96 -1.79
CA GLY A 888 2.52 11.60 -1.91
C GLY A 888 2.29 11.09 -3.34
N CYS A 889 2.80 11.77 -4.37
CA CYS A 889 3.00 11.17 -5.69
C CYS A 889 4.43 10.66 -5.86
N ILE A 890 4.56 9.50 -6.48
CA ILE A 890 5.84 8.98 -6.97
C ILE A 890 5.99 9.39 -8.44
N VAL A 891 7.06 10.15 -8.71
CA VAL A 891 7.43 10.60 -10.05
C VAL A 891 8.77 10.03 -10.48
N GLN A 892 8.93 9.80 -11.78
CA GLN A 892 10.11 9.23 -12.41
C GLN A 892 10.22 9.70 -13.87
N ASN A 893 11.32 9.37 -14.54
CA ASN A 893 11.40 9.50 -16.00
C ASN A 893 10.44 8.50 -16.68
N PRO A 894 9.89 8.83 -17.87
CA PRO A 894 9.07 7.91 -18.65
C PRO A 894 9.85 6.62 -18.94
N HIS A 895 9.36 5.51 -18.40
CA HIS A 895 9.96 4.21 -18.65
C HIS A 895 9.60 3.68 -20.04
N SER A 896 10.30 2.64 -20.49
CA SER A 896 10.19 2.10 -21.85
C SER A 896 8.76 1.82 -22.30
N ALA A 897 7.93 1.22 -21.44
CA ALA A 897 6.54 0.91 -21.79
C ALA A 897 5.65 2.16 -21.98
N VAL A 898 5.95 3.29 -21.32
CA VAL A 898 5.26 4.57 -21.60
C VAL A 898 5.72 5.14 -22.93
N ARG A 899 7.03 5.09 -23.21
CA ARG A 899 7.59 5.54 -24.49
C ARG A 899 7.07 4.72 -25.68
N ALA A 900 6.81 3.42 -25.46
CA ALA A 900 6.23 2.51 -26.45
C ALA A 900 4.82 2.93 -26.93
N LEU A 901 4.11 3.77 -26.17
CA LEU A 901 2.81 4.32 -26.61
C LEU A 901 2.95 5.34 -27.75
N GLY A 902 4.17 5.75 -28.11
CA GLY A 902 4.44 6.66 -29.23
C GLY A 902 4.17 8.15 -28.94
N PHE A 903 3.92 8.52 -27.68
CA PHE A 903 3.65 9.91 -27.31
C PHE A 903 4.50 10.38 -26.11
N LEU A 904 5.18 11.50 -26.27
CA LEU A 904 5.78 12.31 -25.19
C LEU A 904 5.37 13.78 -25.39
N PRO A 905 4.98 14.49 -24.31
CA PRO A 905 4.68 15.91 -24.41
C PRO A 905 5.87 16.73 -24.90
N LYS A 906 5.61 17.71 -25.78
CA LYS A 906 6.64 18.60 -26.34
C LYS A 906 7.11 19.64 -25.32
N GLU A 907 6.25 19.97 -24.36
CA GLU A 907 6.47 20.97 -23.33
C GLU A 907 7.43 20.50 -22.21
N GLY A 908 7.69 19.20 -22.14
CA GLY A 908 8.50 18.57 -21.10
C GLY A 908 7.94 17.20 -20.76
N HIS A 909 8.80 16.18 -20.68
CA HIS A 909 8.34 14.81 -20.49
C HIS A 909 9.13 14.03 -19.44
N GLY A 910 10.13 14.61 -18.79
CA GLY A 910 10.95 13.90 -17.79
C GLY A 910 10.26 13.65 -16.45
N VAL A 911 9.09 14.23 -16.16
CA VAL A 911 8.39 14.06 -14.87
C VAL A 911 7.08 13.32 -15.07
N TYR A 912 7.13 11.98 -15.07
CA TYR A 912 5.98 11.10 -15.20
C TYR A 912 5.46 10.64 -13.83
N VAL A 913 4.15 10.77 -13.60
CA VAL A 913 3.48 10.35 -12.36
C VAL A 913 3.12 8.86 -12.45
N SER A 914 3.88 8.03 -11.75
CA SER A 914 3.66 6.56 -11.74
C SER A 914 2.63 6.12 -10.71
N ARG A 915 2.59 6.77 -9.54
CA ARG A 915 1.73 6.31 -8.44
C ARG A 915 1.32 7.44 -7.52
N GLY A 916 0.17 7.27 -6.85
CA GLY A 916 -0.26 8.11 -5.75
C GLY A 916 -0.72 7.36 -4.51
N TYR A 917 -0.54 7.98 -3.34
CA TYR A 917 -0.97 7.43 -2.06
C TYR A 917 -2.32 7.96 -1.61
N ALA A 918 -3.15 7.07 -1.06
CA ALA A 918 -4.36 7.48 -0.34
C ALA A 918 -3.99 8.30 0.89
N GLY A 919 -4.78 9.33 1.19
CA GLY A 919 -4.51 10.25 2.32
C GLY A 919 -3.41 11.28 2.05
N SER A 920 -2.92 11.39 0.82
CA SER A 920 -1.94 12.41 0.43
C SER A 920 -2.59 13.65 -0.22
N PRO A 921 -1.87 14.79 -0.30
CA PRO A 921 -2.36 15.96 -1.02
C PRO A 921 -2.78 15.65 -2.46
N ILE A 922 -2.06 14.77 -3.18
CA ILE A 922 -2.45 14.45 -4.55
C ILE A 922 -3.79 13.73 -4.65
N HIS A 923 -4.15 12.90 -3.66
CA HIS A 923 -5.45 12.26 -3.57
C HIS A 923 -6.56 13.27 -3.29
N ARG A 924 -6.26 14.29 -2.48
CA ARG A 924 -7.17 15.40 -2.15
C ARG A 924 -7.45 16.31 -3.35
N TYR A 925 -6.41 16.69 -4.10
CA TYR A 925 -6.49 17.68 -5.18
C TYR A 925 -6.63 17.06 -6.59
N GLY A 926 -6.61 15.72 -6.70
CA GLY A 926 -6.90 15.02 -7.94
C GLY A 926 -5.75 14.98 -8.95
N LEU A 927 -4.51 14.93 -8.48
CA LEU A 927 -3.35 14.59 -9.31
C LEU A 927 -3.20 13.05 -9.33
N TYR A 928 -3.59 12.45 -10.45
CA TYR A 928 -3.62 10.99 -10.61
C TYR A 928 -2.44 10.49 -11.45
N PRO A 929 -2.10 9.19 -11.35
CA PRO A 929 -1.12 8.55 -12.23
C PRO A 929 -1.46 8.69 -13.73
N LEU A 930 -0.51 8.33 -14.59
CA LEU A 930 -0.65 8.39 -16.07
C LEU A 930 -0.64 9.82 -16.64
N GLN A 931 0.08 10.71 -15.98
CA GLN A 931 0.20 12.12 -16.38
C GLN A 931 1.66 12.58 -16.26
N TRP A 932 2.06 13.52 -17.10
CA TRP A 932 3.32 14.25 -16.96
C TRP A 932 3.09 15.58 -16.25
N ILE A 933 3.99 15.95 -15.34
CA ILE A 933 4.07 17.30 -14.78
C ILE A 933 4.98 18.11 -15.71
N VAL A 934 4.42 19.11 -16.37
CA VAL A 934 5.16 19.91 -17.37
C VAL A 934 5.53 21.30 -16.84
N GLU A 935 4.76 21.82 -15.89
CA GLU A 935 5.08 23.08 -15.20
C GLU A 935 4.63 23.06 -13.75
N VAL A 936 5.40 23.73 -12.90
CA VAL A 936 5.10 24.01 -11.49
C VAL A 936 5.24 25.51 -11.25
N ASN A 937 4.18 26.18 -10.80
CA ASN A 937 4.11 27.64 -10.62
C ASN A 937 4.55 28.45 -11.85
N GLY A 938 4.30 27.92 -13.05
CA GLY A 938 4.69 28.53 -14.33
C GLY A 938 6.16 28.34 -14.72
N GLN A 939 6.96 27.64 -13.90
CA GLN A 939 8.30 27.19 -14.26
C GLN A 939 8.22 25.85 -15.01
N PRO A 940 8.80 25.73 -16.22
CA PRO A 940 8.87 24.48 -16.95
C PRO A 940 9.69 23.42 -16.20
N THR A 941 9.22 22.16 -16.24
CA THR A 941 9.90 21.02 -15.63
C THR A 941 10.21 19.95 -16.68
N PRO A 942 11.20 20.18 -17.57
CA PRO A 942 11.51 19.25 -18.66
C PRO A 942 12.10 17.92 -18.16
N ASP A 943 12.77 17.93 -17.01
CA ASP A 943 13.44 16.79 -16.38
C ASP A 943 13.23 16.76 -14.85
N LEU A 944 13.64 15.65 -14.22
CA LEU A 944 13.51 15.46 -12.78
C LEU A 944 14.34 16.45 -11.96
N GLU A 945 15.53 16.83 -12.42
CA GLU A 945 16.40 17.83 -11.80
C GLU A 945 15.69 19.18 -11.67
N SER A 946 15.18 19.70 -12.78
CA SER A 946 14.44 20.97 -12.85
C SER A 946 13.20 20.94 -11.97
N PHE A 947 12.51 19.79 -11.93
CA PHE A 947 11.38 19.58 -11.03
C PHE A 947 11.79 19.66 -9.56
N ILE A 948 12.86 18.95 -9.16
CA ILE A 948 13.36 18.95 -7.78
C ILE A 948 13.78 20.35 -7.34
N GLU A 949 14.51 21.09 -8.19
CA GLU A 949 14.93 22.46 -7.91
C GLU A 949 13.73 23.37 -7.68
N THR A 950 12.68 23.22 -8.49
CA THR A 950 11.44 24.00 -8.38
C THR A 950 10.69 23.68 -7.09
N VAL A 951 10.49 22.40 -6.75
CA VAL A 951 9.70 22.01 -5.56
C VAL A 951 10.45 22.23 -4.24
N LYS A 952 11.78 22.31 -4.27
CA LYS A 952 12.61 22.54 -3.08
C LYS A 952 12.41 23.95 -2.49
N VAL A 953 11.99 24.92 -3.30
CA VAL A 953 11.75 26.30 -2.83
C VAL A 953 10.39 26.43 -2.15
N LEU A 954 9.42 25.57 -2.47
CA LEU A 954 8.02 25.68 -2.02
C LEU A 954 7.84 25.40 -0.53
N GLU A 955 7.14 26.28 0.19
CA GLU A 955 6.96 26.19 1.65
C GLU A 955 5.77 25.30 2.05
N ASP A 956 5.74 24.89 3.31
CA ASP A 956 4.62 24.12 3.86
C ASP A 956 3.32 24.95 3.83
N GLY A 957 2.21 24.30 3.45
CA GLY A 957 0.90 24.94 3.35
C GLY A 957 0.71 25.86 2.13
N GLU A 958 1.73 26.03 1.28
CA GLU A 958 1.65 26.84 0.06
C GLU A 958 0.80 26.14 -1.01
N PHE A 959 -0.02 26.91 -1.74
CA PHE A 959 -0.72 26.42 -2.92
C PHE A 959 0.17 26.50 -4.15
N VAL A 960 0.24 25.39 -4.87
CA VAL A 960 1.10 25.17 -6.02
C VAL A 960 0.23 24.97 -7.25
N ARG A 961 0.45 25.76 -8.30
CA ARG A 961 -0.20 25.58 -9.60
C ARG A 961 0.60 24.58 -10.43
N VAL A 962 -0.01 23.44 -10.73
CA VAL A 962 0.61 22.36 -11.52
C VAL A 962 -0.09 22.26 -12.86
N ARG A 963 0.67 22.32 -13.95
CA ARG A 963 0.19 21.96 -15.29
C ARG A 963 0.59 20.54 -15.59
N THR A 964 -0.37 19.71 -15.97
CA THR A 964 -0.15 18.32 -16.37
C THR A 964 -0.61 18.05 -17.79
N VAL A 965 -0.04 17.01 -18.40
CA VAL A 965 -0.47 16.47 -19.68
C VAL A 965 -0.80 14.99 -19.48
N GLN A 966 -1.96 14.55 -19.94
CA GLN A 966 -2.38 13.13 -19.86
C GLN A 966 -1.84 12.32 -21.05
N LEU A 967 -1.90 10.98 -20.97
CA LEU A 967 -1.53 10.08 -22.08
C LEU A 967 -2.21 10.41 -23.42
N ASN A 968 -3.43 10.95 -23.39
CA ASN A 968 -4.19 11.35 -24.58
C ASN A 968 -3.83 12.75 -25.12
N GLY A 969 -2.77 13.38 -24.60
CA GLY A 969 -2.33 14.73 -24.96
C GLY A 969 -3.15 15.88 -24.36
N LYS A 970 -4.21 15.61 -23.58
CA LYS A 970 -4.99 16.67 -22.94
C LYS A 970 -4.21 17.30 -21.80
N SER A 971 -4.03 18.61 -21.86
CA SER A 971 -3.46 19.39 -20.77
C SER A 971 -4.51 19.72 -19.71
N ARG A 972 -4.15 19.66 -18.44
CA ARG A 972 -4.97 20.10 -17.31
C ARG A 972 -4.14 20.99 -16.39
N VAL A 973 -4.78 21.96 -15.75
CA VAL A 973 -4.16 22.74 -14.68
C VAL A 973 -4.91 22.43 -13.39
N LEU A 974 -4.16 22.22 -12.32
CA LEU A 974 -4.68 21.90 -11.00
C LEU A 974 -3.89 22.67 -9.93
N ALA A 975 -4.57 23.02 -8.86
CA ALA A 975 -3.95 23.63 -7.68
C ALA A 975 -3.80 22.55 -6.61
N LEU A 976 -2.63 22.46 -6.00
CA LEU A 976 -2.32 21.50 -4.96
C LEU A 976 -1.68 22.21 -3.78
N LYS A 977 -2.12 21.91 -2.56
CA LYS A 977 -1.50 22.45 -1.34
C LYS A 977 -0.42 21.52 -0.82
N GLN A 978 0.76 22.06 -0.56
CA GLN A 978 1.89 21.29 -0.04
C GLN A 978 1.72 20.96 1.45
N ASP A 979 2.04 19.72 1.83
CA ASP A 979 2.04 19.22 3.22
C ASP A 979 3.37 18.52 3.49
N LEU A 980 4.32 19.25 4.05
CA LEU A 980 5.64 18.74 4.45
C LEU A 980 5.63 18.05 5.81
N HIS A 981 4.55 18.20 6.59
CA HIS A 981 4.43 17.63 7.93
C HIS A 981 4.17 16.12 7.87
N TYR A 982 3.26 15.65 7.01
CA TYR A 982 2.97 14.22 6.82
C TYR A 982 3.56 13.62 5.53
N TRP A 983 3.88 14.48 4.54
CA TRP A 983 4.37 14.06 3.21
C TRP A 983 5.65 14.80 2.81
N PRO A 984 6.78 14.59 3.51
CA PRO A 984 8.05 15.20 3.15
C PRO A 984 8.49 14.81 1.73
N THR A 985 9.26 15.68 1.10
CA THR A 985 9.81 15.45 -0.24
C THR A 985 11.14 14.71 -0.12
N TRP A 986 11.25 13.57 -0.80
CA TRP A 986 12.45 12.72 -0.78
C TRP A 986 12.65 12.03 -2.13
N GLU A 987 13.87 11.63 -2.42
CA GLU A 987 14.22 10.83 -3.60
C GLU A 987 14.83 9.50 -3.19
N LEU A 988 14.67 8.51 -4.08
CA LEU A 988 15.41 7.25 -4.07
C LEU A 988 16.24 7.21 -5.35
N ASN A 989 17.55 7.10 -5.20
CA ASN A 989 18.49 7.02 -6.32
C ASN A 989 19.34 5.75 -6.21
N PHE A 990 19.54 5.06 -7.31
CA PHE A 990 20.42 3.91 -7.39
C PHE A 990 21.86 4.39 -7.56
N GLU A 991 22.74 4.06 -6.61
CA GLU A 991 24.16 4.39 -6.70
C GLU A 991 24.93 3.21 -7.32
N PRO A 992 25.49 3.36 -8.54
CA PRO A 992 26.15 2.26 -9.23
C PRO A 992 27.40 1.74 -8.51
N GLU A 993 28.12 2.63 -7.82
CA GLU A 993 29.38 2.30 -7.15
C GLU A 993 29.19 1.33 -5.97
N THR A 994 28.09 1.49 -5.24
CA THR A 994 27.74 0.66 -4.09
C THR A 994 26.72 -0.42 -4.43
N ALA A 995 26.11 -0.35 -5.62
CA ALA A 995 24.96 -1.14 -6.05
C ALA A 995 23.79 -1.09 -5.05
N THR A 996 23.61 0.05 -4.37
CA THR A 996 22.53 0.26 -3.41
C THR A 996 21.64 1.42 -3.78
N TRP A 997 20.35 1.26 -3.50
CA TRP A 997 19.40 2.37 -3.48
C TRP A 997 19.60 3.20 -2.23
N GLN A 998 19.76 4.50 -2.40
CA GLN A 998 19.89 5.46 -1.30
C GLN A 998 18.69 6.40 -1.26
N ARG A 999 18.14 6.57 -0.06
CA ARG A 999 17.08 7.52 0.22
C ARG A 999 17.68 8.85 0.67
N ARG A 1000 17.31 9.94 0.00
CA ARG A 1000 17.70 11.30 0.38
C ARG A 1000 16.47 12.15 0.63
N THR A 1001 16.43 12.84 1.77
CA THR A 1001 15.39 13.84 2.04
C THR A 1001 15.75 15.14 1.32
N ILE A 1002 14.84 15.64 0.49
CA ILE A 1002 15.01 16.89 -0.28
C ILE A 1002 14.48 18.07 0.54
N LYS A 1003 13.24 17.95 1.04
CA LYS A 1003 12.60 18.98 1.87
C LYS A 1003 11.71 18.33 2.93
N THR A 1004 11.84 18.82 4.14
CA THR A 1004 11.01 18.44 5.29
C THR A 1004 10.71 19.71 6.08
N LEU A 1005 9.65 19.68 6.89
CA LEU A 1005 9.33 20.79 7.77
C LEU A 1005 10.50 21.03 8.74
N GLN A 1006 11.14 22.21 8.67
CA GLN A 1006 12.20 22.58 9.61
C GLN A 1006 11.59 22.68 11.01
N ARG A 1007 11.85 21.68 11.85
CA ARG A 1007 11.45 21.75 13.25
C ARG A 1007 12.42 22.68 13.96
N VAL A 1008 11.93 23.84 14.39
CA VAL A 1008 12.63 24.65 15.38
C VAL A 1008 12.72 23.81 16.65
N ILE A 1009 13.83 23.10 16.80
CA ILE A 1009 14.21 22.50 18.07
C ILE A 1009 14.41 23.71 18.99
N HIS A 1010 13.40 24.07 19.77
CA HIS A 1010 13.63 24.86 20.96
C HIS A 1010 14.48 23.97 21.87
N SER A 1011 15.79 24.11 21.76
CA SER A 1011 16.70 23.67 22.81
C SER A 1011 16.26 24.43 24.05
N THR A 1012 15.47 23.79 24.91
CA THR A 1012 15.37 24.17 26.31
C THR A 1012 16.71 23.84 26.96
N ASN A 1013 17.74 24.60 26.61
CA ASN A 1013 18.87 24.84 27.48
C ASN A 1013 18.40 25.93 28.44
N GLY A 1014 18.17 25.56 29.70
CA GLY A 1014 17.73 26.49 30.73
C GLY A 1014 17.71 25.83 32.10
N ASN A 1015 18.92 25.73 32.67
CA ASN A 1015 19.32 25.62 34.09
C ASN A 1015 18.68 24.55 34.99
#